data_AF-A0AAE0WBS0-F1
#
_entry.id   AF-A0AAE0WBS0-F1
#
_cell.length_a   1.000
_cell.length_b   1.000
_cell.length_c   1.000
_cell.angle_alpha   90.00
_cell.angle_beta   90.00
_cell.angle_gamma   90.00
#
_symmetry.space_group_name_H-M   'P 1'
#
loop_
_entity.id
_entity.type
_entity.pdbx_description
1 polymer ?
#
loop_
_entity_poly.entity_id
_entity_poly.type
_entity_poly.pdbx_seq_one_letter_code
_entity_poly.pdbx_strand_id
1 'polypeptide(L)'
;MKKLITLLAVGIFAAGQMYAATKVAIVFDAGGKFDKSFNQSAWEGVQKAQKDFGIELKDVEPGDLTKVEEAMRTFAKEKYDLIIGIGFASAPAVEAVAKEYKDVNFAIVDSEVKLPNVVSLSFKEEEGSFLVGAIAAMRAKDVNGKKVVGFIGGMDIPLIHKFEQGYMQGAKAVNPKIEVLVNYVGNTPTAWNDPAKAKEITNAQISKGASVIYAAAGGSGNGLFDTVKELSGGKACAPDNAKCVYAIGVDSNQNYIVPGVVLTSMVKKVNVAVYNTVKAVQNKKFAGKANSFGLKEGGVDYALDDNNKSLIDAKTKAAVDKYKKDIIAGKIKGVLDLVVDTTVPAVRFTAVNKQFGSFYANRDITFDVQRQSVHAVIGENGAGKSTIMKILFGFYRADSGQVEVFGRSVRPKDPTDAITLGIGMVHQHFMLIPNMTVAENIVLGFETVSKTGMLELKKTAELIRSFSEKYNMPIDPYESVENLSVGQKQRVEIIKALYRGAEILILDEPTAVLTPNEVSDFFEVLKRLKAEGKTIILITHKLNEVMAVSDRITVMRTGKIVGETDTKDTSSEALARMMVGRDVLLEIPEKSEPHERRVLEISGLSASMLTDYALKNISLHIREGEILGIAGVSGNGQTTLEEVINGSITPTAGRITLNGEDISTLSVRERKEHKIVHVPSDREKHDLSGGFPIVKIYTWGIILWISFPIQTDFCAKKILKILPKPR
;
A
#
# COMPACT_ATOMS: atom_id res chain seq x y z
N MET A 1 54.16 67.49 35.61
CA MET A 1 53.47 66.96 34.41
C MET A 1 54.38 65.96 33.71
N LYS A 2 53.87 64.80 33.28
CA LYS A 2 54.58 63.61 32.75
C LYS A 2 55.07 62.56 33.76
N LYS A 3 54.16 62.05 34.60
CA LYS A 3 54.19 60.67 35.12
C LYS A 3 52.74 60.22 35.39
N LEU A 4 51.95 60.12 34.32
CA LEU A 4 50.60 59.55 34.36
C LEU A 4 50.15 59.08 32.96
N ILE A 5 51.03 58.46 32.15
CA ILE A 5 50.67 57.85 30.85
C ILE A 5 51.54 56.60 30.60
N THR A 6 51.65 55.71 31.58
CA THR A 6 52.34 54.42 31.36
C THR A 6 51.70 53.31 32.18
N LEU A 7 50.37 53.14 32.05
CA LEU A 7 49.68 51.98 32.59
C LEU A 7 48.34 51.77 31.88
N LEU A 8 48.38 51.48 30.57
CA LEU A 8 47.26 50.95 29.76
C LEU A 8 47.73 50.67 28.33
N ALA A 9 48.65 49.71 28.17
CA ALA A 9 49.07 49.23 26.84
C ALA A 9 49.44 47.73 26.84
N VAL A 10 48.78 46.94 27.69
CA VAL A 10 48.67 45.47 27.53
C VAL A 10 47.21 45.10 27.77
N GLY A 11 46.34 45.63 26.92
CA GLY A 11 44.96 45.20 26.77
C GLY A 11 44.89 44.32 25.54
N ILE A 12 44.62 43.04 25.77
CA ILE A 12 44.45 41.97 24.79
C ILE A 12 43.57 42.46 23.63
N PHE A 13 44.15 42.54 22.43
CA PHE A 13 43.40 42.61 21.17
C PHE A 13 42.77 41.24 20.93
N ALA A 14 41.64 40.96 21.59
CA ALA A 14 40.69 39.96 21.12
C ALA A 14 39.63 40.71 20.33
N ALA A 15 39.96 41.07 19.09
CA ALA A 15 38.97 41.47 18.11
C ALA A 15 38.14 40.23 17.73
N GLY A 16 37.18 39.87 18.58
CA GLY A 16 36.10 38.99 18.20
C GLY A 16 35.26 39.75 17.18
N GLN A 17 35.36 39.38 15.90
CA GLN A 17 34.30 39.69 14.94
C GLN A 17 32.98 39.22 15.57
N MET A 18 32.09 40.17 15.93
CA MET A 18 30.70 39.85 16.24
C MET A 18 30.06 39.35 14.93
N TYR A 19 30.15 38.04 14.68
CA TYR A 19 29.31 37.38 13.70
C TYR A 19 27.85 37.57 14.14
N ALA A 20 26.96 37.87 13.20
CA ALA A 20 25.53 37.81 13.47
C ALA A 20 25.18 36.43 14.04
N ALA A 21 24.37 36.38 15.10
CA ALA A 21 23.97 35.12 15.71
C ALA A 21 23.25 34.25 14.69
N THR A 22 23.65 32.98 14.59
CA THR A 22 22.99 32.02 13.70
C THR A 22 21.53 31.84 14.14
N LYS A 23 20.61 32.02 13.20
CA LYS A 23 19.17 31.93 13.42
C LYS A 23 18.68 30.52 13.15
N VAL A 24 18.07 29.89 14.15
CA VAL A 24 17.54 28.53 14.08
C VAL A 24 16.06 28.54 14.42
N ALA A 25 15.26 27.90 13.57
CA ALA A 25 13.85 27.66 13.81
C ALA A 25 13.59 26.17 14.00
N ILE A 26 12.74 25.81 14.96
CA ILE A 26 12.22 24.44 15.13
C ILE A 26 10.70 24.44 14.98
N VAL A 27 10.18 23.55 14.14
CA VAL A 27 8.74 23.41 13.88
C VAL A 27 8.32 22.00 14.32
N PHE A 28 7.51 21.96 15.37
CA PHE A 28 7.02 20.71 15.97
C PHE A 28 5.86 20.10 15.18
N ASP A 29 5.63 18.81 15.38
CA ASP A 29 4.45 18.12 14.87
C ASP A 29 3.24 18.30 15.81
N ALA A 30 2.18 17.51 15.59
CA ALA A 30 0.95 17.57 16.37
C ALA A 30 1.08 17.09 17.83
N GLY A 31 2.19 16.44 18.20
CA GLY A 31 2.40 15.88 19.55
C GLY A 31 2.69 16.91 20.64
N GLY A 32 2.96 18.16 20.25
CA GLY A 32 3.30 19.24 21.17
C GLY A 32 4.72 19.12 21.74
N LYS A 33 5.28 20.25 22.13
CA LYS A 33 6.69 20.40 22.53
C LYS A 33 7.08 19.64 23.80
N PHE A 34 6.15 19.46 24.74
CA PHE A 34 6.40 18.89 26.07
C PHE A 34 5.75 17.52 26.25
N ASP A 35 5.93 16.64 25.26
CA ASP A 35 5.40 15.27 25.25
C ASP A 35 6.14 14.29 26.18
N LYS A 36 7.21 14.74 26.86
CA LYS A 36 8.14 13.93 27.67
C LYS A 36 8.87 12.83 26.88
N SER A 37 8.86 12.90 25.56
CA SER A 37 9.32 11.84 24.67
C SER A 37 10.11 12.42 23.49
N PHE A 38 9.53 12.45 22.30
CA PHE A 38 10.19 12.72 21.03
C PHE A 38 10.42 14.21 20.82
N ASN A 39 9.34 15.01 20.93
CA ASN A 39 9.40 16.45 20.73
C ASN A 39 10.23 17.14 21.81
N GLN A 40 10.11 16.69 23.06
CA GLN A 40 10.93 17.20 24.15
C GLN A 40 12.44 16.93 23.91
N SER A 41 12.80 15.74 23.42
CA SER A 41 14.20 15.43 23.08
C SER A 41 14.74 16.39 22.02
N ALA A 42 13.99 16.67 20.96
CA ALA A 42 14.39 17.64 19.95
C ALA A 42 14.57 19.06 20.54
N TRP A 43 13.63 19.47 21.41
CA TRP A 43 13.70 20.76 22.10
C TRP A 43 14.94 20.90 22.98
N GLU A 44 15.27 19.89 23.78
CA GLU A 44 16.48 19.88 24.62
C GLU A 44 17.76 20.02 23.78
N GLY A 45 17.79 19.43 22.59
CA GLY A 45 18.88 19.56 21.63
C GLY A 45 19.12 21.01 21.18
N VAL A 46 18.07 21.71 20.74
CA VAL A 46 18.18 23.12 20.34
C VAL A 46 18.44 24.06 21.50
N GLN A 47 17.86 23.80 22.69
CA GLN A 47 18.14 24.60 23.89
C GLN A 47 19.60 24.49 24.33
N LYS A 48 20.16 23.28 24.29
CA LYS A 48 21.58 23.09 24.56
C LYS A 48 22.44 23.83 23.53
N ALA A 49 22.06 23.79 22.26
CA ALA A 49 22.77 24.54 21.22
C ALA A 49 22.68 26.06 21.41
N GLN A 50 21.52 26.57 21.84
CA GLN A 50 21.34 27.98 22.22
C GLN A 50 22.29 28.40 23.34
N LYS A 51 22.39 27.59 24.39
CA LYS A 51 23.30 27.85 25.51
C LYS A 51 24.77 27.79 25.10
N ASP A 52 25.16 26.80 24.29
CA ASP A 52 26.57 26.56 23.95
C ASP A 52 27.09 27.49 22.84
N PHE A 53 26.23 27.89 21.90
CA PHE A 53 26.63 28.62 20.69
C PHE A 53 26.05 30.04 20.58
N GLY A 54 25.10 30.42 21.45
CA GLY A 54 24.47 31.73 21.41
C GLY A 54 23.58 31.97 20.19
N ILE A 55 22.95 30.91 19.65
CA ILE A 55 22.03 31.02 18.50
C ILE A 55 20.76 31.83 18.85
N GLU A 56 20.19 32.50 17.86
CA GLU A 56 18.83 33.05 17.94
C GLU A 56 17.85 31.90 17.64
N LEU A 57 17.11 31.45 18.66
CA LEU A 57 16.20 30.32 18.56
C LEU A 57 14.74 30.79 18.56
N LYS A 58 13.95 30.33 17.57
CA LYS A 58 12.49 30.38 17.62
C LYS A 58 11.87 29.00 17.45
N ASP A 59 10.74 28.77 18.09
CA ASP A 59 9.95 27.56 17.95
C ASP A 59 8.49 27.85 17.57
N VAL A 60 7.87 26.88 16.90
CA VAL A 60 6.45 26.88 16.56
C VAL A 60 5.85 25.52 16.87
N GLU A 61 4.76 25.54 17.63
CA GLU A 61 3.82 24.42 17.78
C GLU A 61 2.60 24.72 16.91
N PRO A 62 2.56 24.23 15.66
CA PRO A 62 1.52 24.62 14.72
C PRO A 62 0.13 24.11 15.13
N GLY A 63 0.08 23.08 15.99
CA GLY A 63 -1.13 22.40 16.46
C GLY A 63 -1.86 21.58 15.37
N ASP A 64 -1.61 21.91 14.11
CA ASP A 64 -2.17 21.29 12.91
C ASP A 64 -1.06 21.17 11.85
N LEU A 65 -0.91 19.97 11.29
CA LEU A 65 0.09 19.65 10.26
C LEU A 65 -0.08 20.52 9.00
N THR A 66 -1.28 21.02 8.70
CA THR A 66 -1.52 21.92 7.55
C THR A 66 -0.80 23.26 7.66
N LYS A 67 -0.38 23.67 8.87
CA LYS A 67 0.31 24.94 9.13
C LYS A 67 1.84 24.83 9.15
N VAL A 68 2.38 23.61 9.11
CA VAL A 68 3.83 23.36 9.18
C VAL A 68 4.55 24.06 8.02
N GLU A 69 4.05 23.92 6.78
CA GLU A 69 4.66 24.53 5.60
C GLU A 69 4.63 26.05 5.65
N GLU A 70 3.50 26.64 6.06
CA GLU A 70 3.34 28.09 6.21
C GLU A 70 4.33 28.67 7.24
N ALA A 71 4.49 27.99 8.38
CA ALA A 71 5.45 28.35 9.41
C ALA A 71 6.90 28.28 8.89
N MET A 72 7.28 27.18 8.24
CA MET A 72 8.62 27.02 7.65
C MET A 72 8.90 28.09 6.58
N ARG A 73 7.93 28.39 5.72
CA ARG A 73 8.04 29.44 4.69
C ARG A 73 8.23 30.82 5.29
N THR A 74 7.60 31.10 6.44
CA THR A 74 7.77 32.36 7.17
C THR A 74 9.21 32.49 7.67
N PHE A 75 9.76 31.45 8.31
CA PHE A 75 11.17 31.44 8.73
C PHE A 75 12.16 31.54 7.56
N ALA A 76 11.85 30.90 6.43
CA ALA A 76 12.70 30.98 5.25
C ALA A 76 12.72 32.41 4.67
N LYS A 77 11.57 33.10 4.61
CA LYS A 77 11.47 34.52 4.23
C LYS A 77 12.24 35.43 5.17
N GLU A 78 12.22 35.14 6.47
CA GLU A 78 12.99 35.85 7.50
C GLU A 78 14.50 35.52 7.49
N LYS A 79 14.96 34.70 6.54
CA LYS A 79 16.35 34.30 6.34
C LYS A 79 16.97 33.63 7.57
N TYR A 80 16.27 32.66 8.14
CA TYR A 80 16.85 31.77 9.14
C TYR A 80 17.95 30.92 8.50
N ASP A 81 19.02 30.63 9.25
CA ASP A 81 20.15 29.84 8.78
C ASP A 81 19.85 28.33 8.77
N LEU A 82 18.95 27.90 9.67
CA LEU A 82 18.50 26.51 9.80
C LEU A 82 17.02 26.44 10.20
N ILE A 83 16.24 25.63 9.49
CA ILE A 83 14.85 25.31 9.83
C ILE A 83 14.72 23.80 10.05
N ILE A 84 14.28 23.40 11.24
CA ILE A 84 14.20 22.00 11.66
C ILE A 84 12.73 21.58 11.71
N GLY A 85 12.33 20.63 10.85
CA GLY A 85 11.05 19.95 10.93
C GLY A 85 11.15 18.70 11.80
N ILE A 86 10.24 18.59 12.77
CA ILE A 86 10.15 17.43 13.66
C ILE A 86 9.04 16.50 13.19
N GLY A 87 9.33 15.20 13.19
CA GLY A 87 8.39 14.15 12.84
C GLY A 87 8.23 13.92 11.33
N PHE A 88 7.89 12.68 10.97
CA PHE A 88 7.79 12.27 9.57
C PHE A 88 6.78 13.09 8.76
N ALA A 89 5.71 13.56 9.41
CA ALA A 89 4.67 14.37 8.81
C ALA A 89 5.15 15.74 8.31
N SER A 90 6.29 16.24 8.81
CA SER A 90 6.90 17.49 8.36
C SER A 90 7.67 17.36 7.04
N ALA A 91 7.92 16.14 6.54
CA ALA A 91 8.78 15.93 5.38
C ALA A 91 8.28 16.60 4.08
N PRO A 92 6.98 16.53 3.71
CA PRO A 92 6.48 17.22 2.52
C PRO A 92 6.67 18.74 2.60
N ALA A 93 6.46 19.31 3.80
CA ALA A 93 6.64 20.74 4.05
C ALA A 93 8.12 21.15 3.93
N VAL A 94 9.03 20.37 4.54
CA VAL A 94 10.48 20.59 4.41
C VAL A 94 10.90 20.52 2.95
N GLU A 95 10.46 19.50 2.21
CA GLU A 95 10.82 19.34 0.79
C GLU A 95 10.32 20.51 -0.06
N ALA A 96 9.05 20.92 0.12
CA ALA A 96 8.45 22.02 -0.63
C ALA A 96 9.19 23.34 -0.40
N VAL A 97 9.44 23.69 0.87
CA VAL A 97 10.09 24.97 1.22
C VAL A 97 11.59 24.93 0.88
N ALA A 98 12.28 23.81 1.07
CA ALA A 98 13.70 23.69 0.74
C ALA A 98 14.00 23.81 -0.76
N LYS A 99 13.08 23.36 -1.64
CA LYS A 99 13.18 23.55 -3.10
C LYS A 99 13.12 25.03 -3.50
N GLU A 100 12.31 25.82 -2.79
CA GLU A 100 12.12 27.25 -3.04
C GLU A 100 13.26 28.09 -2.47
N TYR A 101 13.71 27.77 -1.26
CA TYR A 101 14.73 28.53 -0.53
C TYR A 101 16.06 27.78 -0.47
N LYS A 102 16.76 27.72 -1.60
CA LYS A 102 18.02 26.94 -1.77
C LYS A 102 19.17 27.41 -0.88
N ASP A 103 19.15 28.68 -0.47
CA ASP A 103 20.18 29.28 0.40
C ASP A 103 19.92 29.06 1.89
N VAL A 104 18.77 28.47 2.26
CA VAL A 104 18.41 28.15 3.64
C VAL A 104 18.68 26.67 3.90
N ASN A 105 19.29 26.34 5.03
CA ASN A 105 19.50 24.96 5.43
C ASN A 105 18.26 24.42 6.15
N PHE A 106 17.96 23.14 5.91
CA PHE A 106 16.82 22.45 6.50
C PHE A 106 17.28 21.16 7.16
N ALA A 107 16.58 20.76 8.22
CA ALA A 107 16.70 19.44 8.81
C ALA A 107 15.32 18.80 8.94
N ILE A 108 15.25 17.49 8.71
CA ILE A 108 14.04 16.69 8.95
C ILE A 108 14.39 15.51 9.86
N VAL A 109 13.66 15.38 10.96
CA VAL A 109 13.77 14.25 11.89
C VAL A 109 12.71 13.19 11.54
N ASP A 110 13.11 11.93 11.50
CA ASP A 110 12.25 10.76 11.24
C ASP A 110 11.64 10.66 9.84
N SER A 111 12.27 11.32 8.87
CA SER A 111 11.96 11.11 7.45
C SER A 111 13.18 11.44 6.59
N GLU A 112 13.06 11.13 5.30
CA GLU A 112 14.07 11.41 4.30
C GLU A 112 13.58 12.41 3.27
N VAL A 113 14.36 13.46 3.06
CA VAL A 113 14.20 14.44 1.99
C VAL A 113 15.54 14.58 1.28
N LYS A 114 15.58 14.26 -0.01
CA LYS A 114 16.81 14.16 -0.81
C LYS A 114 17.09 15.48 -1.55
N LEU A 115 17.50 16.50 -0.80
CA LEU A 115 17.88 17.82 -1.33
C LEU A 115 19.23 18.28 -0.77
N PRO A 116 20.02 19.05 -1.54
CA PRO A 116 21.39 19.43 -1.15
C PRO A 116 21.45 20.36 0.07
N ASN A 117 20.38 21.10 0.35
CA ASN A 117 20.23 21.97 1.52
C ASN A 117 19.41 21.32 2.65
N VAL A 118 19.11 20.01 2.58
CA VAL A 118 18.35 19.29 3.61
C VAL A 118 19.19 18.16 4.22
N VAL A 119 19.31 18.14 5.54
CA VAL A 119 19.82 16.99 6.28
C VAL A 119 18.66 16.14 6.79
N SER A 120 18.67 14.85 6.47
CA SER A 120 17.68 13.89 6.98
C SER A 120 18.28 13.13 8.16
N LEU A 121 17.55 13.07 9.27
CA LEU A 121 17.98 12.46 10.53
C LEU A 121 17.07 11.27 10.83
N SER A 122 17.49 10.07 10.41
CA SER A 122 16.78 8.82 10.66
C SER A 122 17.49 8.00 11.73
N PHE A 123 16.76 7.09 12.37
CA PHE A 123 17.28 6.25 13.43
C PHE A 123 17.03 4.78 13.11
N LYS A 124 17.73 3.91 13.82
CA LYS A 124 17.56 2.46 13.76
C LYS A 124 16.84 1.98 14.99
N GLU A 125 15.56 2.34 15.09
CA GLU A 125 14.78 2.17 16.31
C GLU A 125 14.68 0.70 16.72
N GLU A 126 14.65 -0.20 15.75
CA GLU A 126 14.70 -1.64 15.95
C GLU A 126 15.92 -2.10 16.78
N GLU A 127 17.09 -1.47 16.61
CA GLU A 127 18.32 -1.85 17.32
C GLU A 127 18.22 -1.52 18.81
N GLY A 128 17.65 -0.36 19.15
CA GLY A 128 17.34 0.00 20.53
C GLY A 128 16.20 -0.84 21.10
N SER A 129 15.14 -1.04 20.32
CA SER A 129 13.97 -1.83 20.72
C SER A 129 14.32 -3.28 21.00
N PHE A 130 15.27 -3.88 20.26
CA PHE A 130 15.82 -5.20 20.56
C PHE A 130 16.40 -5.29 21.96
N LEU A 131 17.20 -4.31 22.37
CA LEU A 131 17.81 -4.32 23.71
C LEU A 131 16.74 -4.27 24.81
N VAL A 132 15.74 -3.40 24.67
CA VAL A 132 14.67 -3.31 25.68
C VAL A 132 13.70 -4.49 25.63
N GLY A 133 13.54 -5.16 24.48
CA GLY A 133 12.83 -6.44 24.36
C GLY A 133 13.51 -7.57 25.11
N ALA A 134 14.84 -7.66 25.00
CA ALA A 134 15.63 -8.62 25.78
C ALA A 134 15.52 -8.34 27.28
N ILE A 135 15.60 -7.07 27.70
CA ILE A 135 15.39 -6.66 29.10
C ILE A 135 13.98 -7.07 29.58
N ALA A 136 12.95 -6.78 28.77
CA ALA A 136 11.57 -7.13 29.09
C ALA A 136 11.38 -8.63 29.30
N ALA A 137 11.91 -9.47 28.41
CA ALA A 137 11.80 -10.92 28.52
C ALA A 137 12.54 -11.50 29.74
N MET A 138 13.70 -10.93 30.11
CA MET A 138 14.42 -11.32 31.33
C MET A 138 13.65 -10.93 32.59
N ARG A 139 12.93 -9.80 32.56
CA ARG A 139 12.12 -9.33 33.69
C ARG A 139 10.70 -9.91 33.74
N ALA A 140 10.20 -10.44 32.63
CA ALA A 140 8.84 -10.96 32.52
C ALA A 140 8.58 -12.08 33.53
N LYS A 141 7.46 -11.95 34.22
CA LYS A 141 6.97 -12.91 35.21
C LYS A 141 6.26 -14.06 34.52
N ASP A 142 6.38 -15.23 35.12
CA ASP A 142 5.58 -16.39 34.74
C ASP A 142 4.21 -16.29 35.42
N VAL A 143 3.16 -16.30 34.62
CA VAL A 143 1.76 -16.36 35.05
C VAL A 143 1.16 -17.61 34.42
N ASN A 144 0.88 -18.63 35.24
CA ASN A 144 0.28 -19.90 34.81
C ASN A 144 1.06 -20.63 33.69
N GLY A 145 2.39 -20.67 33.78
CA GLY A 145 3.28 -21.33 32.82
C GLY A 145 3.55 -20.52 31.56
N LYS A 146 3.17 -19.24 31.54
CA LYS A 146 3.34 -18.33 30.41
C LYS A 146 4.00 -17.03 30.84
N LYS A 147 4.97 -16.57 30.04
CA LYS A 147 5.54 -15.23 30.15
C LYS A 147 4.95 -14.36 29.04
N VAL A 148 4.31 -13.27 29.44
CA VAL A 148 3.67 -12.33 28.52
C VAL A 148 4.26 -10.93 28.73
N VAL A 149 4.59 -10.28 27.64
CA VAL A 149 4.99 -8.86 27.60
C VAL A 149 4.09 -8.10 26.62
N GLY A 150 3.99 -6.79 26.80
CA GLY A 150 3.15 -5.92 26.00
C GLY A 150 3.95 -4.91 25.19
N PHE A 151 3.38 -4.51 24.06
CA PHE A 151 3.81 -3.40 23.21
C PHE A 151 2.60 -2.53 22.87
N ILE A 152 2.77 -1.22 22.99
CA ILE A 152 1.78 -0.20 22.64
C ILE A 152 2.42 0.75 21.64
N GLY A 153 1.99 0.68 20.39
CA GLY A 153 2.35 1.66 19.36
C GLY A 153 1.43 2.87 19.41
N GLY A 154 1.93 4.05 19.01
CA GLY A 154 1.10 5.24 18.80
C GLY A 154 0.20 5.06 17.58
N MET A 155 0.62 5.61 16.44
CA MET A 155 -0.04 5.41 15.16
C MET A 155 0.44 4.10 14.49
N ASP A 156 -0.47 3.31 13.92
CA ASP A 156 -0.13 2.10 13.16
C ASP A 156 0.48 2.46 11.80
N ILE A 157 1.81 2.66 11.78
CA ILE A 157 2.59 3.05 10.60
C ILE A 157 3.93 2.30 10.54
N PRO A 158 4.57 2.20 9.35
CA PRO A 158 5.84 1.48 9.18
C PRO A 158 6.96 1.91 10.11
N LEU A 159 7.01 3.19 10.51
CA LEU A 159 7.98 3.68 11.48
C LEU A 159 7.84 2.96 12.83
N ILE A 160 6.62 2.83 13.36
CA ILE A 160 6.38 2.15 14.64
C ILE A 160 6.55 0.64 14.54
N HIS A 161 6.34 0.06 13.35
CA HIS A 161 6.62 -1.36 13.14
C HIS A 161 8.08 -1.71 13.40
N LYS A 162 9.04 -0.81 13.14
CA LYS A 162 10.45 -1.03 13.49
C LYS A 162 10.65 -1.26 14.99
N PHE A 163 9.97 -0.46 15.81
CA PHE A 163 10.01 -0.60 17.27
C PHE A 163 9.36 -1.92 17.71
N GLU A 164 8.18 -2.23 17.16
CA GLU A 164 7.46 -3.49 17.43
C GLU A 164 8.36 -4.70 17.14
N GLN A 165 8.93 -4.74 15.93
CA GLN A 165 9.71 -5.87 15.45
C GLN A 165 11.01 -6.02 16.23
N GLY A 166 11.76 -4.93 16.46
CA GLY A 166 12.95 -4.97 17.29
C GLY A 166 12.63 -5.50 18.69
N TYR A 167 11.57 -4.99 19.33
CA TYR A 167 11.14 -5.43 20.65
C TYR A 167 10.77 -6.92 20.69
N MET A 168 9.99 -7.40 19.72
CA MET A 168 9.61 -8.81 19.59
C MET A 168 10.83 -9.71 19.39
N GLN A 169 11.75 -9.32 18.52
CA GLN A 169 12.97 -10.09 18.26
C GLN A 169 13.85 -10.18 19.51
N GLY A 170 14.06 -9.07 20.20
CA GLY A 170 14.83 -9.03 21.45
C GLY A 170 14.21 -9.91 22.53
N ALA A 171 12.89 -9.86 22.68
CA ALA A 171 12.17 -10.69 23.64
C ALA A 171 12.30 -12.19 23.32
N LYS A 172 12.11 -12.56 22.05
CA LYS A 172 12.22 -13.95 21.57
C LYS A 172 13.64 -14.50 21.60
N ALA A 173 14.66 -13.65 21.43
CA ALA A 173 16.07 -14.04 21.57
C ALA A 173 16.39 -14.52 22.99
N VAL A 174 15.70 -13.98 24.00
CA VAL A 174 15.84 -14.43 25.40
C VAL A 174 14.95 -15.64 25.68
N ASN A 175 13.68 -15.61 25.25
CA ASN A 175 12.73 -16.69 25.45
C ASN A 175 11.89 -16.89 24.18
N PRO A 176 12.17 -17.91 23.36
CA PRO A 176 11.43 -18.17 22.12
C PRO A 176 9.92 -18.42 22.31
N LYS A 177 9.49 -18.81 23.52
CA LYS A 177 8.08 -19.08 23.86
C LYS A 177 7.36 -17.87 24.46
N ILE A 178 8.02 -16.71 24.58
CA ILE A 178 7.40 -15.52 25.16
C ILE A 178 6.27 -15.02 24.25
N GLU A 179 5.15 -14.67 24.85
CA GLU A 179 4.03 -14.03 24.14
C GLU A 179 4.21 -12.51 24.18
N VAL A 180 4.07 -11.85 23.02
CA VAL A 180 4.13 -10.39 22.90
C VAL A 180 2.77 -9.89 22.45
N LEU A 181 2.05 -9.21 23.33
CA LEU A 181 0.78 -8.57 22.99
C LEU A 181 1.07 -7.24 22.30
N VAL A 182 0.50 -7.03 21.13
CA VAL A 182 0.71 -5.83 20.31
C VAL A 182 -0.62 -5.12 20.11
N ASN A 183 -0.67 -3.84 20.46
CA ASN A 183 -1.81 -2.97 20.22
C ASN A 183 -1.33 -1.58 19.82
N TYR A 184 -2.16 -0.86 19.08
CA TYR A 184 -1.91 0.51 18.65
C TYR A 184 -2.99 1.43 19.21
N VAL A 185 -2.63 2.66 19.53
CA VAL A 185 -3.58 3.67 19.99
C VAL A 185 -4.58 4.02 18.89
N GLY A 186 -4.11 4.11 17.63
CA GLY A 186 -4.98 4.34 16.48
C GLY A 186 -4.23 4.36 15.14
N ASN A 187 -4.92 4.79 14.09
CA ASN A 187 -4.41 4.90 12.72
C ASN A 187 -4.42 6.34 12.18
N THR A 188 -4.72 7.33 13.03
CA THR A 188 -4.75 8.76 12.70
C THR A 188 -3.71 9.53 13.53
N PRO A 189 -3.36 10.78 13.17
CA PRO A 189 -2.42 11.58 13.96
C PRO A 189 -2.83 11.83 15.41
N THR A 190 -4.12 11.73 15.77
CA THR A 190 -4.58 11.85 17.16
C THR A 190 -4.06 10.73 18.05
N ALA A 191 -3.62 9.61 17.48
CA ALA A 191 -3.06 8.47 18.20
C ALA A 191 -1.75 8.80 18.96
N TRP A 192 -1.11 9.93 18.66
CA TRP A 192 0.09 10.39 19.37
C TRP A 192 -0.19 11.13 20.68
N ASN A 193 -1.45 11.51 20.93
CA ASN A 193 -1.84 12.30 22.10
C ASN A 193 -3.19 11.85 22.72
N ASP A 194 -3.35 10.54 22.92
CA ASP A 194 -4.50 9.91 23.58
C ASP A 194 -4.05 8.97 24.72
N PRO A 195 -3.66 9.53 25.88
CA PRO A 195 -3.25 8.73 27.03
C PRO A 195 -4.39 7.88 27.62
N ALA A 196 -5.65 8.30 27.44
CA ALA A 196 -6.80 7.54 27.92
C ALA A 196 -6.92 6.21 27.17
N LYS A 197 -6.75 6.23 25.84
CA LYS A 197 -6.77 5.01 25.04
C LYS A 197 -5.58 4.10 25.32
N ALA A 198 -4.38 4.66 25.50
CA ALA A 198 -3.21 3.88 25.90
C ALA A 198 -3.40 3.22 27.28
N LYS A 199 -4.07 3.89 28.23
CA LYS A 199 -4.46 3.32 29.53
C LYS A 199 -5.45 2.15 29.38
N GLU A 200 -6.45 2.26 28.51
CA GLU A 200 -7.38 1.15 28.19
C GLU A 200 -6.62 -0.07 27.65
N ILE A 201 -5.73 0.15 26.67
CA ILE A 201 -4.89 -0.90 26.09
C ILE A 201 -3.99 -1.54 27.16
N THR A 202 -3.36 -0.72 28.00
CA THR A 202 -2.50 -1.18 29.09
C THR A 202 -3.26 -2.12 30.03
N ASN A 203 -4.45 -1.72 30.49
CA ASN A 203 -5.29 -2.55 31.35
C ASN A 203 -5.71 -3.87 30.68
N ALA A 204 -6.00 -3.84 29.38
CA ALA A 204 -6.33 -5.03 28.61
C ALA A 204 -5.13 -6.00 28.48
N GLN A 205 -3.92 -5.49 28.27
CA GLN A 205 -2.70 -6.30 28.21
C GLN A 205 -2.35 -6.90 29.59
N ILE A 206 -2.49 -6.12 30.67
CA ILE A 206 -2.29 -6.61 32.05
C ILE A 206 -3.28 -7.73 32.37
N SER A 207 -4.56 -7.57 31.98
CA SER A 207 -5.59 -8.60 32.19
C SER A 207 -5.29 -9.91 31.44
N LYS A 208 -4.48 -9.84 30.37
CA LYS A 208 -3.98 -11.01 29.62
C LYS A 208 -2.62 -11.53 30.13
N GLY A 209 -2.11 -10.99 31.25
CA GLY A 209 -0.90 -11.45 31.92
C GLY A 209 0.38 -10.70 31.58
N ALA A 210 0.30 -9.58 30.82
CA ALA A 210 1.49 -8.79 30.52
C ALA A 210 2.10 -8.20 31.81
N SER A 211 3.37 -8.50 32.06
CA SER A 211 4.10 -8.06 33.27
C SER A 211 5.14 -6.96 33.00
N VAL A 212 5.49 -6.75 31.73
CA VAL A 212 6.32 -5.64 31.25
C VAL A 212 5.68 -5.12 29.96
N ILE A 213 5.47 -3.82 29.86
CA ILE A 213 4.81 -3.19 28.71
C ILE A 213 5.69 -2.06 28.18
N TYR A 214 5.92 -2.04 26.88
CA TYR A 214 6.68 -1.02 26.18
C TYR A 214 5.74 -0.10 25.39
N ALA A 215 5.83 1.22 25.62
CA ALA A 215 5.04 2.20 24.87
C ALA A 215 5.92 3.01 23.90
N ALA A 216 5.80 2.73 22.60
CA ALA A 216 6.35 3.53 21.51
C ALA A 216 5.24 4.43 20.92
N ALA A 217 4.71 5.34 21.76
CA ALA A 217 3.44 6.01 21.51
C ALA A 217 3.42 7.53 21.81
N GLY A 218 4.58 8.18 21.89
CA GLY A 218 4.66 9.62 22.16
C GLY A 218 3.87 10.03 23.42
N GLY A 219 3.10 11.11 23.32
CA GLY A 219 2.25 11.62 24.42
C GLY A 219 1.23 10.61 24.93
N SER A 220 0.69 9.74 24.08
CA SER A 220 -0.21 8.64 24.49
C SER A 220 0.46 7.67 25.46
N GLY A 221 1.78 7.49 25.35
CA GLY A 221 2.56 6.63 26.26
C GLY A 221 2.41 7.02 27.74
N ASN A 222 2.02 8.25 28.06
CA ASN A 222 1.72 8.68 29.43
C ASN A 222 0.63 7.84 30.10
N GLY A 223 -0.33 7.29 29.34
CA GLY A 223 -1.36 6.41 29.89
C GLY A 223 -0.82 5.11 30.50
N LEU A 224 0.29 4.59 29.95
CA LEU A 224 1.00 3.45 30.55
C LEU A 224 1.61 3.84 31.90
N PHE A 225 2.30 5.00 31.95
CA PHE A 225 2.94 5.48 33.19
C PHE A 225 1.93 5.75 34.30
N ASP A 226 0.80 6.37 33.98
CA ASP A 226 -0.29 6.60 34.93
C ASP A 226 -0.83 5.27 35.48
N THR A 227 -1.03 4.28 34.61
CA THR A 227 -1.52 2.95 35.02
C THR A 227 -0.55 2.24 35.95
N VAL A 228 0.74 2.17 35.61
CA VAL A 228 1.72 1.49 36.48
C VAL A 228 1.98 2.25 37.78
N LYS A 229 1.83 3.59 37.79
CA LYS A 229 1.88 4.41 38.99
C LYS A 229 0.69 4.11 39.92
N GLU A 230 -0.51 4.01 39.36
CA GLU A 230 -1.72 3.62 40.12
C GLU A 230 -1.57 2.23 40.74
N LEU A 231 -1.11 1.24 39.96
CA LEU A 231 -0.93 -0.13 40.44
C LEU A 231 0.14 -0.28 41.53
N SER A 232 1.21 0.50 41.43
CA SER A 232 2.32 0.48 42.40
C SER A 232 2.10 1.39 43.60
N GLY A 233 1.09 2.28 43.56
CA GLY A 233 0.95 3.37 44.53
C GLY A 233 2.12 4.36 44.50
N GLY A 234 2.82 4.45 43.36
CA GLY A 234 4.02 5.27 43.17
C GLY A 234 5.27 4.76 43.90
N LYS A 235 5.26 3.52 44.40
CA LYS A 235 6.40 2.92 45.12
C LYS A 235 7.18 1.99 44.21
N ALA A 236 8.49 1.88 44.46
CA ALA A 236 9.35 0.96 43.72
C ALA A 236 8.83 -0.48 43.82
N CYS A 237 8.88 -1.18 42.68
CA CYS A 237 8.39 -2.54 42.60
C CYS A 237 9.37 -3.54 43.23
N ALA A 238 8.94 -4.19 44.31
CA ALA A 238 9.68 -5.31 44.88
C ALA A 238 9.72 -6.48 43.87
N PRO A 239 10.87 -7.17 43.70
CA PRO A 239 11.03 -8.26 42.74
C PRO A 239 9.95 -9.34 42.85
N ASP A 240 9.52 -9.65 44.07
CA ASP A 240 8.58 -10.75 44.36
C ASP A 240 7.11 -10.31 44.44
N ASN A 241 6.81 -9.02 44.21
CA ASN A 241 5.43 -8.55 44.27
C ASN A 241 4.67 -8.96 43.00
N ALA A 242 3.74 -9.91 43.11
CA ALA A 242 2.92 -10.40 42.01
C ALA A 242 2.13 -9.30 41.26
N LYS A 243 1.78 -8.19 41.93
CA LYS A 243 1.01 -7.08 41.32
C LYS A 243 1.85 -6.08 40.53
N CYS A 244 3.18 -6.20 40.56
CA CYS A 244 4.06 -5.27 39.88
C CYS A 244 4.09 -5.50 38.36
N VAL A 245 3.67 -4.47 37.61
CA VAL A 245 3.79 -4.35 36.16
C VAL A 245 4.79 -3.26 35.85
N TYR A 246 5.77 -3.55 35.00
CA TYR A 246 6.81 -2.61 34.64
C TYR A 246 6.49 -1.88 33.33
N ALA A 247 6.87 -0.62 33.24
CA ALA A 247 6.81 0.16 32.00
C ALA A 247 8.19 0.26 31.37
N ILE A 248 8.23 0.30 30.04
CA ILE A 248 9.41 0.70 29.26
C ILE A 248 9.05 1.99 28.52
N GLY A 249 9.87 3.02 28.70
CA GLY A 249 9.73 4.30 28.02
C GLY A 249 10.38 4.35 26.64
N VAL A 250 10.24 5.46 25.94
CA VAL A 250 10.74 5.68 24.59
C VAL A 250 11.27 7.10 24.39
N ASP A 251 12.12 7.27 23.38
CA ASP A 251 12.74 8.51 22.91
C ASP A 251 13.66 9.18 23.92
N SER A 252 13.10 9.68 25.01
CA SER A 252 13.82 10.31 26.11
C SER A 252 14.07 9.31 27.24
N ASN A 253 14.98 9.65 28.16
CA ASN A 253 15.10 8.88 29.40
C ASN A 253 13.91 9.18 30.30
N GLN A 254 12.93 8.29 30.32
CA GLN A 254 11.68 8.40 31.07
C GLN A 254 11.73 7.64 32.41
N ASN A 255 12.89 7.15 32.83
CA ASN A 255 13.03 6.33 34.06
C ASN A 255 12.57 7.08 35.33
N TYR A 256 12.64 8.42 35.31
CA TYR A 256 12.25 9.27 36.43
C TYR A 256 10.73 9.43 36.61
N ILE A 257 9.91 9.05 35.62
CA ILE A 257 8.45 9.29 35.66
C ILE A 257 7.79 8.49 36.78
N VAL A 258 8.18 7.21 36.94
CA VAL A 258 7.79 6.36 38.07
C VAL A 258 9.02 5.57 38.53
N PRO A 259 9.87 6.15 39.41
CA PRO A 259 11.12 5.53 39.83
C PRO A 259 10.90 4.15 40.45
N GLY A 260 11.72 3.18 40.06
CA GLY A 260 11.57 1.79 40.51
C GLY A 260 10.40 1.02 39.87
N VAL A 261 9.71 1.58 38.87
CA VAL A 261 8.64 0.90 38.09
C VAL A 261 8.87 1.03 36.60
N VAL A 262 9.41 2.16 36.12
CA VAL A 262 9.93 2.26 34.76
C VAL A 262 11.23 1.45 34.69
N LEU A 263 11.16 0.29 34.01
CA LEU A 263 12.24 -0.68 33.93
C LEU A 263 13.45 -0.13 33.19
N THR A 264 13.22 0.56 32.08
CA THR A 264 14.21 1.28 31.28
C THR A 264 13.47 2.15 30.27
N SER A 265 14.20 2.88 29.45
CA SER A 265 13.67 3.61 28.30
C SER A 265 14.49 3.26 27.07
N MET A 266 13.84 2.98 25.95
CA MET A 266 14.51 2.90 24.65
C MET A 266 14.79 4.33 24.19
N VAL A 267 16.02 4.79 24.42
CA VAL A 267 16.38 6.17 24.15
C VAL A 267 16.73 6.36 22.69
N LYS A 268 16.15 7.38 22.09
CA LYS A 268 16.44 7.90 20.75
C LYS A 268 17.06 9.27 20.92
N LYS A 269 18.35 9.41 20.60
CA LYS A 269 19.12 10.63 20.87
C LYS A 269 18.86 11.73 19.83
N VAL A 270 17.58 12.09 19.67
CA VAL A 270 17.13 13.21 18.84
C VAL A 270 17.80 14.50 19.27
N ASN A 271 17.86 14.75 20.59
CA ASN A 271 18.61 15.86 21.18
C ASN A 271 20.05 16.00 20.63
N VAL A 272 20.80 14.90 20.56
CA VAL A 272 22.19 14.88 20.06
C VAL A 272 22.24 15.13 18.55
N ALA A 273 21.35 14.50 17.78
CA ALA A 273 21.28 14.70 16.32
C ALA A 273 20.95 16.15 15.96
N VAL A 274 19.96 16.74 16.64
CA VAL A 274 19.55 18.13 16.50
C VAL A 274 20.69 19.08 16.91
N TYR A 275 21.28 18.89 18.09
CA TYR A 275 22.42 19.68 18.56
C TYR A 275 23.59 19.66 17.56
N ASN A 276 23.96 18.49 17.06
CA ASN A 276 25.05 18.33 16.10
C ASN A 276 24.74 19.00 14.75
N THR A 277 23.48 19.03 14.35
CA THR A 277 23.04 19.72 13.13
C THR A 277 23.18 21.23 13.27
N VAL A 278 22.73 21.81 14.39
CA VAL A 278 22.94 23.22 14.71
C VAL A 278 24.43 23.56 14.75
N LYS A 279 25.24 22.71 15.41
CA LYS A 279 26.69 22.86 15.46
C LYS A 279 27.32 22.84 14.06
N ALA A 280 26.81 22.02 13.13
CA ALA A 280 27.33 21.97 11.76
C ALA A 280 27.05 23.28 11.01
N VAL A 281 25.86 23.87 11.17
CA VAL A 281 25.52 25.18 10.59
C VAL A 281 26.39 26.28 11.19
N GLN A 282 26.51 26.35 12.52
CA GLN A 282 27.35 27.32 13.23
C GLN A 282 28.80 27.31 12.73
N ASN A 283 29.34 26.11 12.45
CA ASN A 283 30.71 25.93 11.99
C ASN A 283 30.87 26.00 10.46
N LYS A 284 29.82 26.35 9.70
CA LYS A 284 29.79 26.36 8.23
C LYS A 284 30.21 25.02 7.61
N LYS A 285 29.85 23.91 8.27
CA LYS A 285 30.10 22.52 7.84
C LYS A 285 28.80 21.77 7.55
N PHE A 286 27.70 22.48 7.37
CA PHE A 286 26.43 21.87 6.98
C PHE A 286 26.57 21.24 5.59
N ALA A 287 26.00 20.05 5.44
CA ALA A 287 25.91 19.36 4.17
C ALA A 287 24.58 18.60 4.14
N GLY A 288 23.77 18.79 3.10
CA GLY A 288 22.55 18.02 2.91
C GLY A 288 22.89 16.56 2.63
N LYS A 289 22.47 15.68 3.53
CA LYS A 289 22.67 14.22 3.44
C LYS A 289 21.68 13.50 4.34
N ALA A 290 21.43 12.24 4.04
CA ALA A 290 20.78 11.34 4.98
C ALA A 290 21.81 10.81 5.99
N ASN A 291 21.50 10.94 7.27
CA ASN A 291 22.23 10.30 8.36
C ASN A 291 21.31 9.30 9.04
N SER A 292 21.80 8.09 9.27
CA SER A 292 21.12 7.06 10.03
C SER A 292 21.88 6.81 11.33
N PHE A 293 21.21 6.86 12.47
CA PHE A 293 21.82 6.69 13.78
C PHE A 293 21.30 5.43 14.49
N GLY A 294 22.15 4.40 14.59
CA GLY A 294 21.88 3.17 15.34
C GLY A 294 22.72 3.03 16.61
N LEU A 295 22.85 1.80 17.10
CA LEU A 295 23.68 1.47 18.27
C LEU A 295 25.16 1.80 18.01
N LYS A 296 25.63 1.60 16.77
CA LYS A 296 27.01 1.87 16.37
C LYS A 296 27.34 3.37 16.43
N GLU A 297 26.42 4.20 15.97
CA GLU A 297 26.52 5.66 16.00
C GLU A 297 26.15 6.24 17.37
N GLY A 298 25.69 5.40 18.30
CA GLY A 298 25.20 5.79 19.62
C GLY A 298 23.90 6.59 19.59
N GLY A 299 23.13 6.47 18.51
CA GLY A 299 21.86 7.17 18.28
C GLY A 299 20.66 6.56 19.00
N VAL A 300 20.71 5.25 19.26
CA VAL A 300 19.72 4.53 20.05
C VAL A 300 20.40 3.74 21.16
N ASP A 301 19.69 3.46 22.27
CA ASP A 301 20.19 2.64 23.38
C ASP A 301 19.06 2.28 24.36
N TYR A 302 19.39 1.55 25.44
CA TYR A 302 18.57 1.50 26.66
C TYR A 302 19.11 2.47 27.73
N ALA A 303 18.23 3.04 28.54
CA ALA A 303 18.61 3.93 29.64
C ALA A 303 18.86 3.17 30.95
N LEU A 304 19.96 3.50 31.62
CA LEU A 304 20.29 3.02 32.97
C LEU A 304 20.75 4.20 33.82
N ASP A 305 20.06 4.47 34.92
CA ASP A 305 20.32 5.56 35.84
C ASP A 305 19.93 5.19 37.29
N ASP A 306 19.98 6.15 38.21
CA ASP A 306 19.65 5.92 39.62
C ASP A 306 18.19 5.51 39.85
N ASN A 307 17.28 5.77 38.89
CA ASN A 307 15.86 5.45 39.00
C ASN A 307 15.55 3.97 38.69
N ASN A 308 16.39 3.29 37.89
CA ASN A 308 16.15 1.92 37.45
C ASN A 308 17.31 0.94 37.65
N LYS A 309 18.48 1.39 38.11
CA LYS A 309 19.66 0.51 38.31
C LYS A 309 19.42 -0.68 39.23
N SER A 310 18.45 -0.60 40.14
CA SER A 310 18.05 -1.72 41.00
C SER A 310 17.13 -2.74 40.31
N LEU A 311 16.53 -2.39 39.18
CA LEU A 311 15.59 -3.24 38.43
C LEU A 311 16.30 -4.11 37.38
N ILE A 312 17.49 -3.69 36.93
CA ILE A 312 18.31 -4.40 35.94
C ILE A 312 19.54 -4.95 36.66
N ASP A 313 19.52 -6.24 36.98
CA ASP A 313 20.64 -6.89 37.65
C ASP A 313 21.88 -7.02 36.73
N ALA A 314 23.04 -7.30 37.33
CA ALA A 314 24.31 -7.40 36.61
C ALA A 314 24.28 -8.47 35.51
N LYS A 315 23.51 -9.55 35.69
CA LYS A 315 23.37 -10.64 34.72
C LYS A 315 22.59 -10.17 33.49
N THR A 316 21.47 -9.49 33.70
CA THR A 316 20.63 -8.90 32.67
C THR A 316 21.42 -7.88 31.88
N LYS A 317 22.12 -6.97 32.58
CA LYS A 317 22.98 -5.97 31.95
C LYS A 317 24.06 -6.62 31.08
N ALA A 318 24.78 -7.60 31.60
CA ALA A 318 25.84 -8.27 30.85
C ALA A 318 25.31 -8.98 29.58
N ALA A 319 24.13 -9.60 29.66
CA ALA A 319 23.51 -10.24 28.51
C ALA A 319 23.07 -9.23 27.43
N VAL A 320 22.46 -8.13 27.83
CA VAL A 320 22.01 -7.06 26.92
C VAL A 320 23.21 -6.34 26.28
N ASP A 321 24.27 -6.08 27.05
CA ASP A 321 25.51 -5.50 26.53
C ASP A 321 26.20 -6.44 25.54
N LYS A 322 26.06 -7.76 25.70
CA LYS A 322 26.50 -8.74 24.71
C LYS A 322 25.68 -8.64 23.43
N TYR A 323 24.35 -8.61 23.52
CA TYR A 323 23.49 -8.43 22.35
C TYR A 323 23.81 -7.14 21.60
N LYS A 324 24.01 -6.02 22.31
CA LYS A 324 24.46 -4.76 21.73
C LYS A 324 25.75 -4.91 20.93
N LYS A 325 26.78 -5.55 21.51
CA LYS A 325 28.04 -5.82 20.81
C LYS A 325 27.85 -6.70 19.59
N ASP A 326 27.00 -7.72 19.68
CA ASP A 326 26.75 -8.65 18.59
C ASP A 326 25.94 -8.01 17.45
N ILE A 327 25.01 -7.08 17.74
CA ILE A 327 24.32 -6.25 16.73
C ILE A 327 25.30 -5.30 16.05
N ILE A 328 26.12 -4.56 16.81
CA ILE A 328 27.13 -3.64 16.26
C ILE A 328 28.15 -4.38 15.39
N ALA A 329 28.51 -5.60 15.77
CA ALA A 329 29.42 -6.46 15.02
C ALA A 329 28.75 -7.16 13.81
N GLY A 330 27.44 -6.97 13.60
CA GLY A 330 26.69 -7.63 12.53
C GLY A 330 26.55 -9.14 12.68
N LYS A 331 26.76 -9.69 13.89
CA LYS A 331 26.54 -11.12 14.20
C LYS A 331 25.06 -11.43 14.37
N ILE A 332 24.32 -10.49 14.96
CA ILE A 332 22.87 -10.44 14.86
C ILE A 332 22.56 -9.61 13.61
N LYS A 333 22.67 -10.26 12.45
CA LYS A 333 22.05 -9.75 11.22
C LYS A 333 20.54 -9.77 11.43
N GLY A 334 19.79 -8.90 10.78
CA GLY A 334 18.34 -9.06 10.85
C GLY A 334 17.59 -8.27 11.91
N VAL A 335 18.22 -7.40 12.72
CA VAL A 335 17.40 -6.48 13.55
C VAL A 335 16.44 -5.68 12.64
N LEU A 336 16.88 -5.39 11.40
CA LEU A 336 16.06 -4.97 10.26
C LEU A 336 16.19 -5.82 8.96
N ASP A 337 17.07 -6.84 8.84
CA ASP A 337 17.14 -7.72 7.64
C ASP A 337 16.03 -8.78 7.55
N LEU A 338 14.94 -8.60 8.30
CA LEU A 338 13.63 -9.02 7.83
C LEU A 338 13.10 -7.83 7.02
N VAL A 339 13.12 -7.87 5.68
CA VAL A 339 12.27 -8.81 4.95
C VAL A 339 11.17 -9.25 5.89
N VAL A 340 10.24 -8.32 6.19
CA VAL A 340 8.82 -8.61 6.03
C VAL A 340 8.59 -10.10 6.22
N ASP A 341 8.53 -10.59 7.48
CA ASP A 341 8.73 -12.01 7.80
C ASP A 341 8.06 -12.89 6.74
N THR A 342 8.85 -13.44 5.81
CA THR A 342 8.31 -14.19 4.66
C THR A 342 7.77 -15.54 5.10
N THR A 343 7.95 -15.93 6.37
CA THR A 343 7.23 -17.06 6.95
C THR A 343 5.79 -16.69 7.32
N VAL A 344 5.50 -15.40 7.52
CA VAL A 344 4.16 -14.86 7.73
C VAL A 344 3.61 -14.34 6.40
N PRO A 345 2.65 -15.02 5.78
CA PRO A 345 2.12 -14.62 4.48
C PRO A 345 1.48 -13.22 4.53
N ALA A 346 1.42 -12.57 3.37
CA ALA A 346 0.70 -11.31 3.20
C ALA A 346 -0.78 -11.50 3.52
N VAL A 347 -1.34 -12.59 3.00
CA VAL A 347 -2.73 -13.00 3.24
C VAL A 347 -2.75 -14.50 3.48
N ARG A 348 -3.50 -14.94 4.49
CA ARG A 348 -3.83 -16.35 4.71
C ARG A 348 -5.34 -16.52 4.73
N PHE A 349 -5.84 -17.45 3.93
CA PHE A 349 -7.21 -17.93 4.02
C PHE A 349 -7.19 -19.29 4.70
N THR A 350 -8.05 -19.47 5.70
CA THR A 350 -8.21 -20.75 6.41
C THR A 350 -9.69 -21.13 6.43
N ALA A 351 -10.03 -22.20 5.72
CA ALA A 351 -11.37 -22.77 5.65
C ALA A 351 -12.48 -21.73 5.35
N VAL A 352 -12.22 -20.80 4.43
CA VAL A 352 -13.17 -19.72 4.12
C VAL A 352 -14.31 -20.23 3.25
N ASN A 353 -15.55 -19.95 3.67
CA ASN A 353 -16.76 -20.36 2.98
C ASN A 353 -17.63 -19.15 2.61
N LYS A 354 -18.24 -19.21 1.41
CA LYS A 354 -19.24 -18.26 0.95
C LYS A 354 -20.33 -18.94 0.12
N GLN A 355 -21.57 -18.74 0.53
CA GLN A 355 -22.77 -19.27 -0.08
C GLN A 355 -23.76 -18.14 -0.39
N PHE A 356 -24.42 -18.24 -1.55
CA PHE A 356 -25.53 -17.38 -1.96
C PHE A 356 -26.76 -18.24 -2.21
N GLY A 357 -27.73 -18.22 -1.29
CA GLY A 357 -28.86 -19.15 -1.33
C GLY A 357 -28.39 -20.60 -1.26
N SER A 358 -28.69 -21.42 -2.27
CA SER A 358 -28.22 -22.81 -2.36
C SER A 358 -26.85 -22.97 -3.05
N PHE A 359 -26.31 -21.90 -3.66
CA PHE A 359 -25.09 -21.95 -4.45
C PHE A 359 -23.84 -21.64 -3.61
N TYR A 360 -22.87 -22.55 -3.60
CA TYR A 360 -21.57 -22.32 -2.95
C TYR A 360 -20.60 -21.64 -3.92
N ALA A 361 -20.34 -20.36 -3.69
CA ALA A 361 -19.34 -19.62 -4.46
C ALA A 361 -17.92 -19.94 -3.99
N ASN A 362 -17.72 -20.14 -2.69
CA ASN A 362 -16.46 -20.59 -2.09
C ASN A 362 -16.74 -21.66 -1.02
N ARG A 363 -16.02 -22.77 -1.07
CA ARG A 363 -16.13 -23.87 -0.11
C ARG A 363 -14.74 -24.29 0.33
N ASP A 364 -14.49 -24.14 1.62
CA ASP A 364 -13.23 -24.54 2.27
C ASP A 364 -11.98 -24.01 1.56
N ILE A 365 -11.97 -22.70 1.33
CA ILE A 365 -10.83 -22.04 0.68
C ILE A 365 -9.72 -21.85 1.71
N THR A 366 -8.62 -22.57 1.48
CA THR A 366 -7.41 -22.52 2.30
C THR A 366 -6.20 -22.38 1.40
N PHE A 367 -5.48 -21.25 1.49
CA PHE A 367 -4.19 -21.01 0.83
C PHE A 367 -3.55 -19.71 1.37
N ASP A 368 -2.26 -19.55 1.10
CA ASP A 368 -1.46 -18.40 1.53
C ASP A 368 -0.92 -17.61 0.32
N VAL A 369 -0.87 -16.29 0.46
CA VAL A 369 -0.21 -15.36 -0.45
C VAL A 369 1.07 -14.88 0.19
N GLN A 370 2.22 -15.20 -0.41
CA GLN A 370 3.52 -14.80 0.14
C GLN A 370 3.76 -13.30 -0.04
N ARG A 371 4.45 -12.70 0.92
CA ARG A 371 4.80 -11.29 0.84
C ARG A 371 5.81 -11.04 -0.28
N GLN A 372 5.76 -9.84 -0.87
CA GLN A 372 6.67 -9.41 -1.95
C GLN A 372 6.70 -10.36 -3.15
N SER A 373 5.57 -11.02 -3.41
CA SER A 373 5.39 -11.96 -4.51
C SER A 373 4.22 -11.56 -5.40
N VAL A 374 4.19 -12.11 -6.61
CA VAL A 374 3.00 -12.12 -7.45
C VAL A 374 2.34 -13.50 -7.32
N HIS A 375 1.20 -13.57 -6.65
CA HIS A 375 0.43 -14.79 -6.49
C HIS A 375 -0.74 -14.79 -7.46
N ALA A 376 -0.76 -15.75 -8.39
CA ALA A 376 -1.85 -15.89 -9.34
C ALA A 376 -2.96 -16.78 -8.79
N VAL A 377 -4.20 -16.31 -8.83
CA VAL A 377 -5.40 -17.13 -8.57
C VAL A 377 -6.11 -17.35 -9.89
N ILE A 378 -6.10 -18.59 -10.36
CA ILE A 378 -6.57 -18.96 -11.71
C ILE A 378 -7.73 -19.95 -11.66
N GLY A 379 -8.50 -20.04 -12.73
CA GLY A 379 -9.68 -20.90 -12.81
C GLY A 379 -10.65 -20.42 -13.89
N GLU A 380 -11.58 -21.27 -14.31
CA GLU A 380 -12.63 -20.89 -15.26
C GLU A 380 -13.51 -19.74 -14.71
N ASN A 381 -14.28 -19.11 -15.59
CA ASN A 381 -15.28 -18.12 -15.18
C ASN A 381 -16.30 -18.78 -14.26
N GLY A 382 -16.63 -18.13 -13.14
CA GLY A 382 -17.48 -18.70 -12.10
C GLY A 382 -16.77 -19.65 -11.11
N ALA A 383 -15.45 -19.82 -11.19
CA ALA A 383 -14.71 -20.68 -10.25
C ALA A 383 -14.64 -20.16 -8.79
N GLY A 384 -15.09 -18.92 -8.53
CA GLY A 384 -15.10 -18.32 -7.18
C GLY A 384 -13.93 -17.36 -6.88
N LYS A 385 -13.09 -17.04 -7.87
CA LYS A 385 -11.88 -16.20 -7.74
C LYS A 385 -12.19 -14.78 -7.28
N SER A 386 -13.04 -14.06 -8.00
CA SER A 386 -13.43 -12.70 -7.64
C SER A 386 -14.26 -12.66 -6.36
N THR A 387 -15.00 -13.74 -6.02
CA THR A 387 -15.74 -13.83 -4.75
C THR A 387 -14.80 -13.86 -3.55
N ILE A 388 -13.74 -14.68 -3.58
CA ILE A 388 -12.79 -14.74 -2.46
C ILE A 388 -12.03 -13.42 -2.29
N MET A 389 -11.73 -12.71 -3.39
CA MET A 389 -11.05 -11.41 -3.32
C MET A 389 -12.00 -10.29 -2.88
N LYS A 390 -13.28 -10.34 -3.25
CA LYS A 390 -14.32 -9.45 -2.70
C LYS A 390 -14.54 -9.68 -1.21
N ILE A 391 -14.27 -10.89 -0.69
CA ILE A 391 -14.25 -11.13 0.77
C ILE A 391 -13.05 -10.46 1.42
N LEU A 392 -11.86 -10.64 0.85
CA LEU A 392 -10.63 -10.01 1.35
C LEU A 392 -10.73 -8.48 1.36
N PHE A 393 -11.38 -7.90 0.35
CA PHE A 393 -11.55 -6.45 0.22
C PHE A 393 -12.81 -5.91 0.92
N GLY A 394 -13.63 -6.76 1.55
CA GLY A 394 -14.77 -6.32 2.36
C GLY A 394 -16.09 -6.04 1.61
N PHE A 395 -16.21 -6.36 0.32
CA PHE A 395 -17.51 -6.31 -0.39
C PHE A 395 -18.46 -7.44 0.03
N TYR A 396 -17.91 -8.59 0.40
CA TYR A 396 -18.68 -9.70 0.95
C TYR A 396 -18.10 -10.12 2.29
N ARG A 397 -18.96 -10.63 3.16
CA ARG A 397 -18.51 -11.34 4.37
C ARG A 397 -18.45 -12.83 4.10
N ALA A 398 -17.35 -13.46 4.52
CA ALA A 398 -17.29 -14.90 4.67
C ALA A 398 -18.37 -15.36 5.66
N ASP A 399 -19.00 -16.48 5.35
CA ASP A 399 -20.01 -17.11 6.21
C ASP A 399 -19.33 -17.87 7.35
N SER A 400 -18.17 -18.48 7.08
CA SER A 400 -17.28 -19.11 8.07
C SER A 400 -15.83 -19.12 7.57
N GLY A 401 -14.90 -19.52 8.46
CA GLY A 401 -13.46 -19.52 8.22
C GLY A 401 -12.78 -18.25 8.73
N GLN A 402 -11.48 -18.15 8.46
CA GLN A 402 -10.62 -17.06 8.93
C GLN A 402 -9.81 -16.49 7.77
N VAL A 403 -9.67 -15.17 7.77
CA VAL A 403 -8.73 -14.44 6.92
C VAL A 403 -7.71 -13.79 7.83
N GLU A 404 -6.43 -13.92 7.50
CA GLU A 404 -5.36 -13.20 8.17
C GLU A 404 -4.65 -12.30 7.15
N VAL A 405 -4.29 -11.09 7.56
CA VAL A 405 -3.46 -10.17 6.79
C VAL A 405 -2.24 -9.88 7.64
N PHE A 406 -1.05 -10.16 7.10
CA PHE A 406 0.20 -10.00 7.83
C PHE A 406 0.23 -10.73 9.18
N GLY A 407 -0.39 -11.90 9.26
CA GLY A 407 -0.51 -12.73 10.47
C GLY A 407 -1.57 -12.24 11.48
N ARG A 408 -2.27 -11.14 11.19
CA ARG A 408 -3.36 -10.63 12.01
C ARG A 408 -4.69 -11.16 11.48
N SER A 409 -5.47 -11.85 12.32
CA SER A 409 -6.83 -12.25 11.95
C SER A 409 -7.70 -11.02 11.68
N VAL A 410 -8.32 -10.95 10.51
CA VAL A 410 -9.15 -9.83 10.05
C VAL A 410 -10.51 -10.32 9.57
N ARG A 411 -11.50 -9.44 9.61
CA ARG A 411 -12.81 -9.65 8.98
C ARG A 411 -13.32 -8.30 8.43
N PRO A 412 -12.76 -7.83 7.31
CA PRO A 412 -13.14 -6.54 6.72
C PRO A 412 -14.65 -6.48 6.49
N LYS A 413 -15.28 -5.41 6.97
CA LYS A 413 -16.74 -5.23 6.88
C LYS A 413 -17.14 -4.50 5.61
N ASP A 414 -16.25 -3.66 5.12
CA ASP A 414 -16.38 -2.82 3.94
C ASP A 414 -14.99 -2.52 3.34
N PRO A 415 -14.91 -1.91 2.14
CA PRO A 415 -13.65 -1.53 1.51
C PRO A 415 -12.72 -0.63 2.33
N THR A 416 -13.26 0.21 3.22
CA THR A 416 -12.44 1.14 4.03
C THR A 416 -11.58 0.38 5.05
N ASP A 417 -12.13 -0.69 5.64
CA ASP A 417 -11.37 -1.60 6.50
C ASP A 417 -10.19 -2.21 5.74
N ALA A 418 -10.41 -2.69 4.51
CA ALA A 418 -9.37 -3.31 3.69
C ALA A 418 -8.28 -2.31 3.30
N ILE A 419 -8.65 -1.08 2.93
CA ILE A 419 -7.70 -0.01 2.61
C ILE A 419 -6.83 0.33 3.83
N THR A 420 -7.43 0.38 5.03
CA THR A 420 -6.71 0.63 6.29
C THR A 420 -5.69 -0.47 6.60
N LEU A 421 -5.95 -1.71 6.16
CA LEU A 421 -5.04 -2.84 6.27
C LEU A 421 -3.93 -2.83 5.19
N GLY A 422 -3.88 -1.80 4.35
CA GLY A 422 -2.94 -1.69 3.24
C GLY A 422 -3.32 -2.55 2.02
N ILE A 423 -4.60 -2.90 1.85
CA ILE A 423 -5.07 -3.65 0.68
C ILE A 423 -5.69 -2.68 -0.32
N GLY A 424 -5.17 -2.68 -1.55
CA GLY A 424 -5.77 -2.01 -2.70
C GLY A 424 -6.35 -3.02 -3.68
N MET A 425 -7.44 -2.69 -4.35
CA MET A 425 -8.06 -3.53 -5.37
C MET A 425 -8.25 -2.73 -6.66
N VAL A 426 -7.77 -3.28 -7.77
CA VAL A 426 -8.10 -2.87 -9.13
C VAL A 426 -9.15 -3.83 -9.66
N HIS A 427 -10.29 -3.26 -10.03
CA HIS A 427 -11.49 -4.00 -10.40
C HIS A 427 -11.49 -4.38 -11.88
N GLN A 428 -12.21 -5.46 -12.20
CA GLN A 428 -12.47 -5.88 -13.58
C GLN A 428 -13.15 -4.79 -14.42
N HIS A 429 -14.08 -4.04 -13.80
CA HIS A 429 -14.67 -2.85 -14.39
C HIS A 429 -14.10 -1.61 -13.69
N PHE A 430 -13.74 -0.58 -14.46
CA PHE A 430 -13.18 0.66 -13.91
C PHE A 430 -14.15 1.32 -12.92
N MET A 431 -13.65 1.60 -11.72
CA MET A 431 -14.34 2.35 -10.67
C MET A 431 -13.92 3.82 -10.75
N LEU A 432 -14.05 4.40 -11.95
CA LEU A 432 -13.71 5.79 -12.26
C LEU A 432 -14.95 6.52 -12.76
N ILE A 433 -15.12 7.75 -12.30
CA ILE A 433 -16.16 8.69 -12.74
C ILE A 433 -15.67 9.37 -14.02
N PRO A 434 -16.34 9.17 -15.18
CA PRO A 434 -15.84 9.63 -16.48
C PRO A 434 -15.63 11.15 -16.56
N ASN A 435 -16.57 11.93 -16.00
CA ASN A 435 -16.58 13.38 -16.12
C ASN A 435 -15.67 14.10 -15.12
N MET A 436 -14.88 13.35 -14.35
CA MET A 436 -13.91 13.88 -13.40
C MET A 436 -12.50 13.71 -13.95
N THR A 437 -11.62 14.63 -13.58
CA THR A 437 -10.19 14.52 -13.87
C THR A 437 -9.57 13.31 -13.16
N VAL A 438 -8.39 12.90 -13.62
CA VAL A 438 -7.59 11.85 -12.95
C VAL A 438 -7.33 12.18 -11.48
N ALA A 439 -6.96 13.43 -11.17
CA ALA A 439 -6.69 13.86 -9.81
C ALA A 439 -7.94 13.79 -8.91
N GLU A 440 -9.10 14.20 -9.41
CA GLU A 440 -10.37 14.12 -8.69
C GLU A 440 -10.78 12.67 -8.43
N ASN A 441 -10.65 11.80 -9.44
CA ASN A 441 -10.94 10.37 -9.30
C ASN A 441 -10.06 9.66 -8.26
N ILE A 442 -8.78 10.03 -8.19
CA ILE A 442 -7.83 9.41 -7.28
C ILE A 442 -8.07 9.84 -5.83
N VAL A 443 -8.36 11.13 -5.63
CA VAL A 443 -8.54 11.70 -4.29
C VAL A 443 -9.92 11.41 -3.69
N LEU A 444 -10.90 10.99 -4.50
CA LEU A 444 -12.27 10.74 -4.06
C LEU A 444 -12.32 9.69 -2.92
N GLY A 445 -12.99 10.06 -1.82
CA GLY A 445 -13.05 9.30 -0.57
C GLY A 445 -11.80 9.39 0.32
N PHE A 446 -10.77 10.12 -0.12
CA PHE A 446 -9.51 10.40 0.57
C PHE A 446 -9.11 11.87 0.36
N GLU A 447 -10.11 12.77 0.41
CA GLU A 447 -9.96 14.19 0.05
C GLU A 447 -9.00 14.93 0.97
N THR A 448 -7.87 15.41 0.43
CA THR A 448 -7.15 16.54 1.03
C THR A 448 -7.88 17.83 0.71
N VAL A 449 -8.50 18.43 1.72
CA VAL A 449 -9.18 19.72 1.63
C VAL A 449 -8.35 20.83 2.27
N SER A 450 -8.37 22.00 1.64
CA SER A 450 -7.82 23.23 2.20
C SER A 450 -8.66 23.71 3.40
N LYS A 451 -8.15 24.70 4.14
CA LYS A 451 -8.87 25.34 5.26
C LYS A 451 -10.24 25.92 4.86
N THR A 452 -10.46 26.21 3.57
CA THR A 452 -11.74 26.72 3.04
C THR A 452 -12.67 25.61 2.54
N GLY A 453 -12.31 24.34 2.73
CA GLY A 453 -13.08 23.18 2.27
C GLY A 453 -12.92 22.88 0.77
N MET A 454 -11.93 23.49 0.09
CA MET A 454 -11.67 23.25 -1.33
C MET A 454 -10.68 22.09 -1.51
N LEU A 455 -10.87 21.25 -2.53
CA LEU A 455 -9.97 20.14 -2.84
C LEU A 455 -8.56 20.65 -3.21
N GLU A 456 -7.52 20.09 -2.59
CA GLU A 456 -6.12 20.40 -2.89
C GLU A 456 -5.58 19.62 -4.10
N LEU A 457 -6.25 19.74 -5.26
CA LEU A 457 -5.93 18.96 -6.47
C LEU A 457 -4.50 19.15 -6.98
N LYS A 458 -3.85 20.28 -6.67
CA LYS A 458 -2.45 20.53 -7.06
C LYS A 458 -1.48 19.57 -6.37
N LYS A 459 -1.63 19.35 -5.06
CA LYS A 459 -0.78 18.42 -4.29
C LYS A 459 -1.02 16.98 -4.76
N THR A 460 -2.28 16.62 -5.00
CA THR A 460 -2.66 15.32 -5.59
C THR A 460 -1.99 15.13 -6.95
N ALA A 461 -2.02 16.13 -7.82
CA ALA A 461 -1.41 16.07 -9.14
C ALA A 461 0.13 15.88 -9.08
N GLU A 462 0.81 16.54 -8.14
CA GLU A 462 2.26 16.35 -7.92
C GLU A 462 2.59 14.93 -7.46
N LEU A 463 1.80 14.37 -6.53
CA LEU A 463 1.99 12.99 -6.08
C LEU A 463 1.68 11.98 -7.20
N ILE A 464 0.63 12.20 -7.99
CA ILE A 464 0.33 11.38 -9.18
C ILE A 464 1.51 11.39 -10.14
N ARG A 465 2.08 12.56 -10.47
CA ARG A 465 3.26 12.65 -11.34
C ARG A 465 4.45 11.88 -10.79
N SER A 466 4.68 11.94 -9.47
CA SER A 466 5.76 11.16 -8.86
C SER A 466 5.56 9.64 -9.03
N PHE A 467 4.32 9.15 -8.92
CA PHE A 467 4.00 7.74 -9.18
C PHE A 467 4.14 7.40 -10.67
N SER A 468 3.69 8.29 -11.56
CA SER A 468 3.84 8.15 -13.01
C SER A 468 5.31 7.98 -13.41
N GLU A 469 6.20 8.81 -12.87
CA GLU A 469 7.64 8.73 -13.14
C GLU A 469 8.26 7.46 -12.54
N LYS A 470 7.99 7.20 -11.25
CA LYS A 470 8.56 6.07 -10.52
C LYS A 470 8.24 4.72 -11.15
N TYR A 471 6.98 4.52 -11.52
CA TYR A 471 6.49 3.24 -12.05
C TYR A 471 6.38 3.22 -13.57
N ASN A 472 6.78 4.29 -14.28
CA ASN A 472 6.63 4.44 -15.72
C ASN A 472 5.17 4.26 -16.19
N MET A 473 4.26 4.95 -15.50
CA MET A 473 2.83 5.00 -15.78
C MET A 473 2.42 6.42 -16.18
N PRO A 474 2.81 6.93 -17.36
CA PRO A 474 2.53 8.32 -17.73
C PRO A 474 1.02 8.57 -17.77
N ILE A 475 0.57 9.50 -16.93
CA ILE A 475 -0.81 10.01 -16.90
C ILE A 475 -0.80 11.50 -16.58
N ASP A 476 -1.64 12.27 -17.25
CA ASP A 476 -1.88 13.66 -16.90
C ASP A 476 -2.94 13.73 -15.78
N PRO A 477 -2.61 14.27 -14.59
CA PRO A 477 -3.56 14.41 -13.50
C PRO A 477 -4.78 15.27 -13.82
N TYR A 478 -4.70 16.16 -14.82
CA TYR A 478 -5.76 17.10 -15.16
C TYR A 478 -6.62 16.66 -16.35
N GLU A 479 -6.27 15.54 -16.99
CA GLU A 479 -7.07 14.98 -18.08
C GLU A 479 -8.38 14.38 -17.54
N SER A 480 -9.47 14.54 -18.28
CA SER A 480 -10.75 13.91 -17.97
C SER A 480 -10.65 12.40 -18.17
N VAL A 481 -11.19 11.61 -17.25
CA VAL A 481 -11.14 10.14 -17.37
C VAL A 481 -11.83 9.66 -18.64
N GLU A 482 -12.86 10.35 -19.12
CA GLU A 482 -13.56 9.99 -20.36
C GLU A 482 -12.63 9.95 -21.59
N ASN A 483 -11.65 10.86 -21.63
CA ASN A 483 -10.68 11.01 -22.73
C ASN A 483 -9.55 9.98 -22.69
N LEU A 484 -9.42 9.24 -21.58
CA LEU A 484 -8.37 8.26 -21.43
C LEU A 484 -8.64 6.99 -22.23
N SER A 485 -7.59 6.49 -22.87
CA SER A 485 -7.54 5.12 -23.37
C SER A 485 -7.77 4.10 -22.24
N VAL A 486 -8.12 2.88 -22.62
CA VAL A 486 -8.34 1.79 -21.67
C VAL A 486 -7.09 1.49 -20.86
N GLY A 487 -5.91 1.43 -21.50
CA GLY A 487 -4.63 1.27 -20.80
C GLY A 487 -4.33 2.40 -19.81
N GLN A 488 -4.68 3.64 -20.15
CA GLN A 488 -4.55 4.78 -19.23
C GLN A 488 -5.51 4.66 -18.03
N LYS A 489 -6.76 4.25 -18.24
CA LYS A 489 -7.72 4.01 -17.14
C LYS A 489 -7.21 2.94 -16.17
N GLN A 490 -6.60 1.87 -16.70
CA GLN A 490 -5.96 0.83 -15.88
C GLN A 490 -4.82 1.40 -15.02
N ARG A 491 -3.97 2.27 -15.57
CA ARG A 491 -2.90 2.93 -14.82
C ARG A 491 -3.45 3.83 -13.72
N VAL A 492 -4.53 4.56 -13.99
CA VAL A 492 -5.22 5.41 -12.99
C VAL A 492 -5.72 4.57 -11.81
N GLU A 493 -6.32 3.41 -12.05
CA GLU A 493 -6.77 2.51 -10.98
C GLU A 493 -5.61 2.02 -10.10
N ILE A 494 -4.47 1.66 -10.70
CA ILE A 494 -3.28 1.24 -9.94
C ILE A 494 -2.76 2.42 -9.11
N ILE A 495 -2.61 3.60 -9.72
CA ILE A 495 -2.15 4.80 -9.00
C ILE A 495 -3.11 5.15 -7.88
N LYS A 496 -4.43 5.04 -8.07
CA LYS A 496 -5.45 5.24 -7.03
C LYS A 496 -5.24 4.32 -5.83
N ALA A 497 -4.97 3.03 -6.08
CA ALA A 497 -4.67 2.07 -5.02
C ALA A 497 -3.37 2.42 -4.28
N LEU A 498 -2.31 2.80 -5.01
CA LEU A 498 -1.01 3.16 -4.43
C LEU A 498 -1.06 4.47 -3.65
N TYR A 499 -1.82 5.46 -4.13
CA TYR A 499 -2.07 6.72 -3.45
C TYR A 499 -2.67 6.50 -2.06
N ARG A 500 -3.54 5.49 -1.93
CA ARG A 500 -4.18 5.10 -0.65
C ARG A 500 -3.29 4.21 0.23
N GLY A 501 -2.03 4.02 -0.12
CA GLY A 501 -1.07 3.28 0.71
C GLY A 501 -1.14 1.75 0.57
N ALA A 502 -1.58 1.22 -0.58
CA ALA A 502 -1.65 -0.22 -0.79
C ALA A 502 -0.26 -0.89 -0.70
N GLU A 503 -0.13 -1.89 0.19
CA GLU A 503 0.99 -2.83 0.31
C GLU A 503 0.67 -4.19 -0.33
N ILE A 504 -0.62 -4.56 -0.36
CA ILE A 504 -1.17 -5.71 -1.09
C ILE A 504 -2.05 -5.17 -2.21
N LEU A 505 -1.75 -5.51 -3.46
CA LEU A 505 -2.51 -5.07 -4.62
C LEU A 505 -3.24 -6.26 -5.26
N ILE A 506 -4.57 -6.25 -5.19
CA ILE A 506 -5.44 -7.22 -5.87
C ILE A 506 -5.73 -6.68 -7.27
N LEU A 507 -5.53 -7.51 -8.29
CA LEU A 507 -5.78 -7.18 -9.68
C LEU A 507 -6.79 -8.19 -10.24
N ASP A 508 -8.04 -7.78 -10.44
CA ASP A 508 -9.13 -8.65 -10.92
C ASP A 508 -9.29 -8.55 -12.43
N GLU A 509 -8.79 -9.55 -13.17
CA GLU A 509 -8.77 -9.62 -14.64
C GLU A 509 -8.28 -8.31 -15.32
N PRO A 510 -7.11 -7.77 -14.91
CA PRO A 510 -6.69 -6.40 -15.23
C PRO A 510 -6.36 -6.16 -16.71
N THR A 511 -6.25 -7.22 -17.50
CA THR A 511 -5.87 -7.18 -18.92
C THR A 511 -7.03 -7.51 -19.85
N ALA A 512 -8.26 -7.68 -19.34
CA ALA A 512 -9.42 -8.11 -20.12
C ALA A 512 -9.81 -7.17 -21.26
N VAL A 513 -9.28 -5.94 -21.22
CA VAL A 513 -9.56 -4.87 -22.18
C VAL A 513 -8.27 -4.22 -22.74
N LEU A 514 -7.10 -4.84 -22.54
CA LEU A 514 -5.80 -4.35 -23.05
C LEU A 514 -5.30 -5.05 -24.32
N THR A 515 -4.60 -4.30 -25.17
CA THR A 515 -3.88 -4.84 -26.34
C THR A 515 -2.60 -5.61 -25.92
N PRO A 516 -2.03 -6.50 -26.76
CA PRO A 516 -0.83 -7.26 -26.40
C PRO A 516 0.38 -6.41 -25.99
N ASN A 517 0.56 -5.25 -26.63
CA ASN A 517 1.64 -4.31 -26.28
C ASN A 517 1.38 -3.68 -24.90
N GLU A 518 0.15 -3.25 -24.62
CA GLU A 518 -0.22 -2.70 -23.31
C GLU A 518 -0.10 -3.74 -22.17
N VAL A 519 -0.38 -5.01 -22.46
CA VAL A 519 -0.17 -6.11 -21.50
C VAL A 519 1.31 -6.26 -21.16
N SER A 520 2.21 -6.14 -22.15
CA SER A 520 3.65 -6.22 -21.93
C SER A 520 4.14 -5.06 -21.05
N ASP A 521 3.70 -3.84 -21.32
CA ASP A 521 3.98 -2.66 -20.48
C ASP A 521 3.46 -2.84 -19.06
N PHE A 522 2.24 -3.39 -18.92
CA PHE A 522 1.63 -3.66 -17.63
C PHE A 522 2.45 -4.65 -16.79
N PHE A 523 3.02 -5.70 -17.42
CA PHE A 523 3.90 -6.64 -16.71
C PHE A 523 5.17 -5.98 -16.16
N GLU A 524 5.75 -5.02 -16.89
CA GLU A 524 6.90 -4.26 -16.39
C GLU A 524 6.53 -3.41 -15.17
N VAL A 525 5.32 -2.84 -15.14
CA VAL A 525 4.78 -2.15 -13.95
C VAL A 525 4.69 -3.12 -12.76
N LEU A 526 4.12 -4.31 -12.94
CA LEU A 526 4.00 -5.30 -11.86
C LEU A 526 5.35 -5.74 -11.30
N LYS A 527 6.35 -5.95 -12.17
CA LYS A 527 7.72 -6.29 -11.76
C LYS A 527 8.35 -5.18 -10.92
N ARG A 528 8.16 -3.91 -11.28
CA ARG A 528 8.65 -2.76 -10.51
C ARG A 528 7.97 -2.65 -9.15
N LEU A 529 6.65 -2.81 -9.10
CA LEU A 529 5.90 -2.79 -7.85
C LEU A 529 6.38 -3.89 -6.89
N LYS A 530 6.56 -5.11 -7.41
CA LYS A 530 7.15 -6.21 -6.63
C LYS A 530 8.56 -5.88 -6.16
N ALA A 531 9.42 -5.32 -7.02
CA ALA A 531 10.80 -4.97 -6.67
C ALA A 531 10.88 -3.92 -5.54
N GLU A 532 9.85 -3.08 -5.41
CA GLU A 532 9.71 -2.13 -4.28
C GLU A 532 9.08 -2.74 -3.02
N GLY A 533 8.82 -4.04 -3.03
CA GLY A 533 8.32 -4.78 -1.87
C GLY A 533 6.79 -4.87 -1.79
N LYS A 534 6.05 -4.50 -2.84
CA LYS A 534 4.59 -4.72 -2.88
C LYS A 534 4.26 -6.19 -3.10
N THR A 535 3.15 -6.63 -2.52
CA THR A 535 2.59 -7.97 -2.78
C THR A 535 1.44 -7.85 -3.77
N ILE A 536 1.38 -8.73 -4.77
CA ILE A 536 0.38 -8.64 -5.84
C ILE A 536 -0.41 -9.95 -5.88
N ILE A 537 -1.74 -9.85 -5.86
CA ILE A 537 -2.65 -10.98 -6.11
C ILE A 537 -3.26 -10.77 -7.49
N LEU A 538 -2.84 -11.58 -8.46
CA LEU A 538 -3.30 -11.51 -9.83
C LEU A 538 -4.41 -12.53 -10.08
N ILE A 539 -5.62 -12.06 -10.37
CA ILE A 539 -6.73 -12.92 -10.76
C ILE A 539 -6.81 -12.89 -12.29
N THR A 540 -6.68 -14.04 -12.92
CA THR A 540 -6.81 -14.15 -14.37
C THR A 540 -7.15 -15.58 -14.77
N HIS A 541 -7.71 -15.76 -15.96
CA HIS A 541 -7.86 -17.05 -16.61
C HIS A 541 -6.92 -17.20 -17.82
N LYS A 542 -6.06 -16.20 -18.08
CA LYS A 542 -5.11 -16.17 -19.20
C LYS A 542 -3.74 -16.70 -18.76
N LEU A 543 -3.44 -17.93 -19.16
CA LEU A 543 -2.24 -18.66 -18.71
C LEU A 543 -0.93 -18.01 -19.12
N ASN A 544 -0.85 -17.37 -20.29
CA ASN A 544 0.36 -16.68 -20.72
C ASN A 544 0.77 -15.55 -19.76
N GLU A 545 -0.21 -14.88 -19.15
CA GLU A 545 0.05 -13.81 -18.18
C GLU A 545 0.62 -14.40 -16.89
N VAL A 546 -0.01 -15.47 -16.41
CA VAL A 546 0.40 -16.21 -15.22
C VAL A 546 1.86 -16.64 -15.34
N MET A 547 2.21 -17.28 -16.45
CA MET A 547 3.57 -17.77 -16.68
C MET A 547 4.60 -16.63 -16.81
N ALA A 548 4.18 -15.42 -17.21
CA ALA A 548 5.08 -14.30 -17.43
C ALA A 548 5.43 -13.52 -16.15
N VAL A 549 4.51 -13.42 -15.17
CA VAL A 549 4.68 -12.53 -14.01
C VAL A 549 4.52 -13.16 -12.64
N SER A 550 3.88 -14.33 -12.53
CA SER A 550 3.58 -14.92 -11.22
C SER A 550 4.75 -15.73 -10.65
N ASP A 551 4.88 -15.74 -9.33
CA ASP A 551 5.80 -16.60 -8.58
C ASP A 551 5.14 -17.92 -8.16
N ARG A 552 3.87 -17.82 -7.76
CA ARG A 552 3.07 -18.93 -7.21
C ARG A 552 1.64 -18.86 -7.72
N ILE A 553 1.02 -20.02 -7.84
CA ILE A 553 -0.27 -20.19 -8.51
C ILE A 553 -1.19 -21.04 -7.63
N THR A 554 -2.41 -20.56 -7.43
CA THR A 554 -3.52 -21.32 -6.84
C THR A 554 -4.59 -21.53 -7.91
N VAL A 555 -4.99 -22.77 -8.14
CA VAL A 555 -6.03 -23.12 -9.11
C VAL A 555 -7.35 -23.36 -8.40
N MET A 556 -8.38 -22.62 -8.81
CA MET A 556 -9.75 -22.74 -8.34
C MET A 556 -10.64 -23.39 -9.40
N ARG A 557 -11.54 -24.27 -8.95
CA ARG A 557 -12.59 -24.85 -9.77
C ARG A 557 -13.84 -25.08 -8.94
N THR A 558 -15.00 -24.64 -9.45
CA THR A 558 -16.31 -24.84 -8.79
C THR A 558 -16.32 -24.43 -7.31
N GLY A 559 -15.70 -23.29 -6.99
CA GLY A 559 -15.64 -22.75 -5.64
C GLY A 559 -14.68 -23.45 -4.68
N LYS A 560 -13.77 -24.31 -5.16
CA LYS A 560 -12.75 -25.00 -4.35
C LYS A 560 -11.34 -24.79 -4.89
N ILE A 561 -10.34 -24.90 -4.02
CA ILE A 561 -8.95 -25.06 -4.44
C ILE A 561 -8.75 -26.48 -4.97
N VAL A 562 -8.19 -26.62 -6.17
CA VAL A 562 -7.88 -27.92 -6.79
C VAL A 562 -6.38 -28.17 -6.95
N GLY A 563 -5.54 -27.16 -6.71
CA GLY A 563 -4.09 -27.30 -6.71
C GLY A 563 -3.37 -25.99 -6.39
N GLU A 564 -2.14 -26.12 -5.93
CA GLU A 564 -1.18 -25.05 -5.75
C GLU A 564 0.17 -25.47 -6.33
N THR A 565 0.88 -24.55 -6.98
CA THR A 565 2.21 -24.81 -7.54
C THR A 565 3.02 -23.52 -7.61
N ASP A 566 4.34 -23.62 -7.53
CA ASP A 566 5.22 -22.53 -7.93
C ASP A 566 5.25 -22.46 -9.46
N THR A 567 5.33 -21.25 -10.02
CA THR A 567 5.24 -21.02 -11.48
C THR A 567 6.37 -21.71 -12.24
N LYS A 568 7.56 -21.76 -11.64
CA LYS A 568 8.76 -22.42 -12.20
C LYS A 568 8.61 -23.93 -12.35
N ASP A 569 7.69 -24.55 -11.61
CA ASP A 569 7.53 -26.01 -11.51
C ASP A 569 6.33 -26.54 -12.32
N THR A 570 5.72 -25.69 -13.17
CA THR A 570 4.52 -26.04 -13.95
C THR A 570 4.59 -25.56 -15.39
N SER A 571 3.56 -25.90 -16.19
CA SER A 571 3.39 -25.46 -17.58
C SER A 571 1.96 -24.99 -17.85
N SER A 572 1.77 -24.20 -18.91
CA SER A 572 0.44 -23.78 -19.36
C SER A 572 -0.50 -24.97 -19.57
N GLU A 573 -0.02 -26.07 -20.14
CA GLU A 573 -0.82 -27.29 -20.38
C GLU A 573 -1.23 -27.98 -19.06
N ALA A 574 -0.34 -28.01 -18.07
CA ALA A 574 -0.65 -28.57 -16.75
C ALA A 574 -1.71 -27.72 -16.03
N LEU A 575 -1.55 -26.38 -16.05
CA LEU A 575 -2.50 -25.45 -15.47
C LEU A 575 -3.87 -25.51 -16.16
N ALA A 576 -3.90 -25.58 -17.51
CA ALA A 576 -5.14 -25.74 -18.28
C ALA A 576 -5.89 -27.02 -17.87
N ARG A 577 -5.18 -28.14 -17.72
CA ARG A 577 -5.79 -29.41 -17.25
C ARG A 577 -6.36 -29.27 -15.83
N MET A 578 -5.67 -28.59 -14.93
CA MET A 578 -6.18 -28.35 -13.57
C MET A 578 -7.46 -27.48 -13.59
N MET A 579 -7.47 -26.41 -14.39
CA MET A 579 -8.61 -25.50 -14.51
C MET A 579 -9.86 -26.19 -15.09
N VAL A 580 -9.71 -26.95 -16.17
CA VAL A 580 -10.85 -27.56 -16.90
C VAL A 580 -11.23 -28.95 -16.33
N GLY A 581 -10.27 -29.67 -15.76
CA GLY A 581 -10.49 -31.01 -15.18
C GLY A 581 -10.60 -32.16 -16.18
N ARG A 582 -10.17 -31.96 -17.42
CA ARG A 582 -10.07 -32.98 -18.48
C ARG A 582 -8.88 -32.69 -19.38
N ASP A 583 -8.41 -33.69 -20.12
CA ASP A 583 -7.38 -33.49 -21.12
C ASP A 583 -7.86 -32.49 -22.18
N VAL A 584 -7.08 -31.43 -22.35
CA VAL A 584 -7.36 -30.38 -23.31
C VAL A 584 -6.66 -30.76 -24.60
N LEU A 585 -7.40 -31.35 -25.55
CA LEU A 585 -6.91 -31.53 -26.91
C LEU A 585 -6.61 -30.14 -27.50
N LEU A 586 -5.35 -29.90 -27.85
CA LEU A 586 -4.86 -28.69 -28.53
C LEU A 586 -4.83 -28.87 -30.06
N GLU A 587 -5.01 -30.09 -30.54
CA GLU A 587 -5.07 -30.39 -31.97
C GLU A 587 -6.44 -29.99 -32.54
N ILE A 588 -6.42 -29.11 -33.53
CA ILE A 588 -7.58 -28.75 -34.33
C ILE A 588 -7.82 -29.93 -35.29
N PRO A 589 -8.96 -30.64 -35.20
CA PRO A 589 -9.27 -31.67 -36.18
C PRO A 589 -9.43 -31.05 -37.57
N GLU A 590 -9.05 -31.81 -38.60
CA GLU A 590 -9.06 -31.35 -39.99
C GLU A 590 -10.42 -30.74 -40.39
N LYS A 591 -10.32 -29.67 -41.20
CA LYS A 591 -11.46 -28.93 -41.77
C LYS A 591 -12.41 -29.90 -42.48
N SER A 592 -13.70 -29.86 -42.17
CA SER A 592 -14.72 -30.37 -43.10
C SER A 592 -14.71 -29.50 -44.36
N GLU A 593 -14.89 -30.10 -45.53
CA GLU A 593 -14.98 -29.34 -46.78
C GLU A 593 -16.09 -28.28 -46.68
N PRO A 594 -15.81 -27.01 -47.02
CA PRO A 594 -16.81 -25.95 -46.94
C PRO A 594 -17.89 -26.13 -48.01
N HIS A 595 -19.15 -25.98 -47.64
CA HIS A 595 -20.25 -25.95 -48.61
C HIS A 595 -20.05 -24.80 -49.62
N GLU A 596 -20.35 -25.01 -50.90
CA GLU A 596 -20.14 -23.97 -51.94
C GLU A 596 -21.16 -22.82 -51.89
N ARG A 597 -22.35 -23.08 -51.33
CA ARG A 597 -23.45 -22.12 -51.30
C ARG A 597 -23.13 -20.94 -50.38
N ARG A 598 -23.15 -19.71 -50.90
CA ARG A 598 -23.10 -18.46 -50.13
C ARG A 598 -24.47 -18.15 -49.55
N VAL A 599 -24.54 -17.95 -48.24
CA VAL A 599 -25.77 -17.62 -47.50
C VAL A 599 -25.83 -16.13 -47.18
N LEU A 600 -24.71 -15.50 -46.82
CA LEU A 600 -24.63 -14.05 -46.63
C LEU A 600 -23.57 -13.48 -47.57
N GLU A 601 -23.86 -12.39 -48.26
CA GLU A 601 -22.89 -11.68 -49.09
C GLU A 601 -22.98 -10.18 -48.85
N ILE A 602 -21.82 -9.57 -48.60
CA ILE A 602 -21.64 -8.16 -48.35
C ILE A 602 -20.73 -7.62 -49.45
N SER A 603 -21.16 -6.59 -50.15
CA SER A 603 -20.45 -6.01 -51.29
C SER A 603 -20.31 -4.50 -51.13
N GLY A 604 -19.07 -4.03 -50.97
CA GLY A 604 -18.72 -2.61 -50.94
C GLY A 604 -19.34 -1.80 -49.80
N LEU A 605 -19.60 -2.45 -48.66
CA LEU A 605 -20.33 -1.89 -47.54
C LEU A 605 -19.57 -0.74 -46.88
N SER A 606 -20.24 0.39 -46.74
CA SER A 606 -19.75 1.55 -46.00
C SER A 606 -20.83 2.06 -45.06
N ALA A 607 -20.44 2.53 -43.88
CA ALA A 607 -21.34 3.11 -42.89
C ALA A 607 -20.60 4.21 -42.12
N SER A 608 -21.27 5.33 -41.90
CA SER A 608 -20.74 6.49 -41.20
C SER A 608 -21.50 6.70 -39.89
N MET A 609 -20.79 7.11 -38.83
CA MET A 609 -21.37 7.57 -37.58
C MET A 609 -20.95 9.01 -37.40
N LEU A 610 -21.92 9.95 -37.47
CA LEU A 610 -21.92 11.42 -37.22
C LEU A 610 -20.67 12.28 -37.51
N THR A 611 -19.43 11.81 -37.35
CA THR A 611 -18.19 12.55 -37.61
C THR A 611 -17.08 11.75 -38.33
N ASP A 612 -17.13 10.41 -38.43
CA ASP A 612 -16.13 9.60 -39.16
C ASP A 612 -16.70 8.30 -39.79
N TYR A 613 -16.04 7.77 -40.83
CA TYR A 613 -16.38 6.48 -41.45
C TYR A 613 -16.00 5.33 -40.51
N ALA A 614 -16.99 4.67 -39.91
CA ALA A 614 -16.77 3.46 -39.11
C ALA A 614 -16.59 2.20 -39.97
N LEU A 615 -17.08 2.19 -41.22
CA LEU A 615 -16.81 1.16 -42.24
C LEU A 615 -16.59 1.80 -43.61
N LYS A 616 -15.61 1.30 -44.37
CA LYS A 616 -15.31 1.78 -45.72
C LYS A 616 -15.05 0.63 -46.70
N ASN A 617 -15.96 0.47 -47.66
CA ASN A 617 -15.85 -0.47 -48.78
C ASN A 617 -15.53 -1.93 -48.38
N ILE A 618 -16.26 -2.46 -47.41
CA ILE A 618 -16.07 -3.83 -46.91
C ILE A 618 -16.84 -4.83 -47.78
N SER A 619 -16.16 -5.88 -48.23
CA SER A 619 -16.78 -7.00 -48.95
C SER A 619 -16.40 -8.32 -48.29
N LEU A 620 -17.39 -9.16 -47.98
CA LEU A 620 -17.20 -10.49 -47.40
C LEU A 620 -18.39 -11.39 -47.75
N HIS A 621 -18.23 -12.70 -47.58
CA HIS A 621 -19.33 -13.65 -47.72
C HIS A 621 -19.23 -14.75 -46.65
N ILE A 622 -20.37 -15.36 -46.32
CA ILE A 622 -20.47 -16.51 -45.42
C ILE A 622 -21.17 -17.64 -46.19
N ARG A 623 -20.57 -18.82 -46.19
CA ARG A 623 -21.12 -20.03 -46.81
C ARG A 623 -22.03 -20.79 -45.86
N GLU A 624 -22.85 -21.67 -46.41
CA GLU A 624 -23.70 -22.55 -45.61
C GLU A 624 -22.84 -23.41 -44.67
N GLY A 625 -23.21 -23.45 -43.38
CA GLY A 625 -22.45 -24.18 -42.35
C GLY A 625 -21.10 -23.54 -41.96
N GLU A 626 -20.71 -22.41 -42.57
CA GLU A 626 -19.48 -21.69 -42.22
C GLU A 626 -19.69 -20.81 -40.98
N ILE A 627 -18.70 -20.80 -40.09
CA ILE A 627 -18.59 -19.80 -39.02
C ILE A 627 -17.46 -18.84 -39.40
N LEU A 628 -17.83 -17.62 -39.77
CA LEU A 628 -16.88 -16.56 -40.06
C LEU A 628 -16.54 -15.78 -38.78
N GLY A 629 -15.27 -15.80 -38.38
CA GLY A 629 -14.76 -14.95 -37.29
C GLY A 629 -14.17 -13.65 -37.85
N ILE A 630 -14.62 -12.51 -37.33
CA ILE A 630 -14.07 -11.19 -37.67
C ILE A 630 -13.28 -10.67 -36.47
N ALA A 631 -12.04 -10.27 -36.73
CA ALA A 631 -11.06 -9.91 -35.72
C ALA A 631 -10.48 -8.52 -35.97
N GLY A 632 -10.30 -7.73 -34.91
CA GLY A 632 -9.56 -6.48 -34.97
C GLY A 632 -9.47 -5.80 -33.60
N VAL A 633 -8.68 -4.73 -33.49
CA VAL A 633 -8.58 -3.91 -32.28
C VAL A 633 -9.90 -3.14 -32.06
N SER A 634 -10.27 -2.89 -30.80
CA SER A 634 -11.47 -2.12 -30.45
C SER A 634 -11.48 -0.77 -31.17
N GLY A 635 -12.62 -0.42 -31.78
CA GLY A 635 -12.78 0.81 -32.57
C GLY A 635 -12.58 0.64 -34.08
N ASN A 636 -12.15 -0.53 -34.57
CA ASN A 636 -11.96 -0.80 -36.00
C ASN A 636 -13.25 -1.22 -36.74
N GLY A 637 -14.42 -0.77 -36.27
CA GLY A 637 -15.70 -0.95 -36.97
C GLY A 637 -16.38 -2.32 -36.81
N GLN A 638 -15.91 -3.22 -35.94
CA GLN A 638 -16.53 -4.54 -35.74
C GLN A 638 -17.98 -4.43 -35.25
N THR A 639 -18.21 -3.60 -34.23
CA THR A 639 -19.54 -3.30 -33.70
C THR A 639 -20.41 -2.61 -34.76
N THR A 640 -19.84 -1.70 -35.55
CA THR A 640 -20.61 -1.08 -36.64
C THR A 640 -20.98 -2.10 -37.72
N LEU A 641 -20.09 -3.04 -38.05
CA LEU A 641 -20.39 -4.11 -39.01
C LEU A 641 -21.51 -5.01 -38.48
N GLU A 642 -21.50 -5.32 -37.19
CA GLU A 642 -22.57 -6.00 -36.46
C GLU A 642 -23.92 -5.31 -36.62
N GLU A 643 -23.95 -4.01 -36.33
CA GLU A 643 -25.14 -3.18 -36.32
C GLU A 643 -25.68 -2.94 -37.73
N VAL A 644 -24.82 -2.93 -38.74
CA VAL A 644 -25.25 -2.83 -40.14
C VAL A 644 -25.80 -4.17 -40.66
N ILE A 645 -25.24 -5.30 -40.20
CA ILE A 645 -25.76 -6.64 -40.55
C ILE A 645 -27.09 -6.92 -39.84
N ASN A 646 -27.24 -6.53 -38.58
CA ASN A 646 -28.48 -6.76 -37.82
C ASN A 646 -29.60 -5.76 -38.18
N GLY A 647 -29.28 -4.64 -38.85
CA GLY A 647 -30.23 -3.64 -39.31
C GLY A 647 -30.47 -2.47 -38.35
N SER A 648 -29.65 -2.33 -37.30
CA SER A 648 -29.66 -1.18 -36.38
C SER A 648 -29.06 0.08 -37.00
N ILE A 649 -28.12 -0.08 -37.93
CA ILE A 649 -27.54 1.01 -38.72
C ILE A 649 -27.78 0.73 -40.20
N THR A 650 -28.34 1.70 -40.92
CA THR A 650 -28.49 1.61 -42.37
C THR A 650 -27.13 1.91 -43.04
N PRO A 651 -26.66 1.07 -43.97
CA PRO A 651 -25.42 1.35 -44.68
C PRO A 651 -25.56 2.61 -45.55
N THR A 652 -24.49 3.39 -45.65
CA THR A 652 -24.43 4.59 -46.52
C THR A 652 -24.05 4.24 -47.96
N ALA A 653 -23.38 3.11 -48.17
CA ALA A 653 -23.08 2.53 -49.48
C ALA A 653 -22.90 1.02 -49.39
N GLY A 654 -22.97 0.34 -50.54
CA GLY A 654 -22.85 -1.11 -50.65
C GLY A 654 -24.16 -1.87 -50.46
N ARG A 655 -24.08 -3.20 -50.47
CA ARG A 655 -25.23 -4.11 -50.41
C ARG A 655 -24.96 -5.28 -49.48
N ILE A 656 -25.98 -5.71 -48.74
CA ILE A 656 -26.02 -6.96 -47.98
C ILE A 656 -27.12 -7.84 -48.57
N THR A 657 -26.78 -9.05 -49.00
CA THR A 657 -27.75 -10.06 -49.39
C THR A 657 -27.73 -11.27 -48.47
N LEU A 658 -28.91 -11.83 -48.20
CA LEU A 658 -29.09 -13.07 -47.44
C LEU A 658 -29.88 -14.05 -48.31
N ASN A 659 -29.33 -15.22 -48.58
CA ASN A 659 -29.87 -16.22 -49.52
C ASN A 659 -30.22 -15.63 -50.91
N GLY A 660 -29.47 -14.61 -51.34
CA GLY A 660 -29.68 -13.92 -52.61
C GLY A 660 -30.67 -12.75 -52.56
N GLU A 661 -31.38 -12.55 -51.45
CA GLU A 661 -32.30 -11.41 -51.24
C GLU A 661 -31.57 -10.20 -50.68
N ASP A 662 -31.80 -9.00 -51.22
CA ASP A 662 -31.20 -7.76 -50.71
C ASP A 662 -31.89 -7.33 -49.42
N ILE A 663 -31.15 -7.39 -48.31
CA ILE A 663 -31.65 -7.02 -46.99
C ILE A 663 -31.16 -5.64 -46.53
N SER A 664 -30.42 -4.91 -47.36
CA SER A 664 -29.64 -3.71 -46.96
C SER A 664 -30.46 -2.64 -46.24
N THR A 665 -31.73 -2.48 -46.58
CA THR A 665 -32.64 -1.48 -46.00
C THR A 665 -33.70 -2.08 -45.07
N LEU A 666 -33.70 -3.39 -44.86
CA LEU A 666 -34.64 -4.04 -43.95
C LEU A 666 -34.34 -3.68 -42.50
N SER A 667 -35.40 -3.46 -41.73
CA SER A 667 -35.34 -3.23 -40.29
C SER A 667 -34.85 -4.45 -39.52
N VAL A 668 -34.42 -4.25 -38.28
CA VAL A 668 -34.04 -5.33 -37.35
C VAL A 668 -35.14 -6.41 -37.24
N ARG A 669 -36.41 -5.99 -37.23
CA ARG A 669 -37.55 -6.92 -37.15
C ARG A 669 -37.66 -7.79 -38.39
N GLU A 670 -37.59 -7.18 -39.57
CA GLU A 670 -37.68 -7.91 -40.85
C GLU A 670 -36.50 -8.86 -41.02
N ARG A 671 -35.29 -8.45 -40.62
CA ARG A 671 -34.10 -9.31 -40.63
C ARG A 671 -34.21 -10.50 -39.67
N LYS A 672 -34.87 -10.33 -38.52
CA LYS A 672 -35.19 -11.43 -37.59
C LYS A 672 -36.19 -12.41 -38.20
N GLU A 673 -37.16 -11.93 -38.98
CA GLU A 673 -38.09 -12.80 -39.72
C GLU A 673 -37.35 -13.64 -40.78
N HIS A 674 -36.26 -13.10 -41.33
CA HIS A 674 -35.27 -13.80 -42.18
C HIS A 674 -34.28 -14.69 -41.40
N LYS A 675 -34.57 -14.98 -40.14
CA LYS A 675 -33.78 -15.86 -39.25
C LYS A 675 -32.40 -15.34 -38.86
N ILE A 676 -32.10 -14.05 -39.09
CA ILE A 676 -30.92 -13.44 -38.48
C ILE A 676 -31.15 -13.31 -36.98
N VAL A 677 -30.28 -13.95 -36.19
CA VAL A 677 -30.27 -13.83 -34.73
C VAL A 677 -29.02 -13.08 -34.32
N HIS A 678 -29.23 -12.02 -33.56
CA HIS A 678 -28.15 -11.15 -33.11
C HIS A 678 -27.92 -11.32 -31.62
N VAL A 679 -26.65 -11.54 -31.24
CA VAL A 679 -26.18 -11.56 -29.86
C VAL A 679 -25.18 -10.42 -29.71
N PRO A 680 -25.51 -9.34 -28.99
CA PRO A 680 -24.67 -8.16 -28.93
C PRO A 680 -23.30 -8.44 -28.30
N SER A 681 -22.27 -7.75 -28.80
CA SER A 681 -20.92 -7.80 -28.24
C SER A 681 -20.84 -7.29 -26.80
N ASP A 682 -21.65 -6.29 -26.44
CA ASP A 682 -21.77 -5.73 -25.08
C ASP A 682 -23.19 -5.98 -24.55
N ARG A 683 -23.33 -7.07 -23.78
CA ARG A 683 -24.63 -7.53 -23.25
C ARG A 683 -25.07 -6.73 -22.04
N GLU A 684 -24.20 -5.96 -21.39
CA GLU A 684 -24.60 -5.16 -20.22
C GLU A 684 -25.23 -3.84 -20.63
N LYS A 685 -24.76 -3.22 -21.72
CA LYS A 685 -25.33 -1.97 -22.24
C LYS A 685 -26.56 -2.16 -23.11
N HIS A 686 -26.64 -3.26 -23.86
CA HIS A 686 -27.63 -3.43 -24.92
C HIS A 686 -28.66 -4.54 -24.68
N ASP A 687 -28.55 -5.30 -23.58
CA ASP A 687 -29.56 -6.29 -23.20
C ASP A 687 -30.52 -5.73 -22.14
N LEU A 688 -31.78 -6.12 -22.22
CA LEU A 688 -32.80 -5.75 -21.22
C LEU A 688 -32.59 -6.59 -19.95
N SER A 689 -31.86 -6.02 -18.99
CA SER A 689 -31.82 -6.35 -17.55
C SER A 689 -31.23 -7.71 -17.12
N GLY A 690 -30.27 -7.65 -16.20
CA GLY A 690 -29.82 -8.80 -15.43
C GLY A 690 -30.97 -9.44 -14.66
N GLY A 691 -31.34 -10.66 -15.02
CA GLY A 691 -32.32 -11.45 -14.25
C GLY A 691 -33.05 -12.58 -14.97
N PHE A 692 -32.98 -12.70 -16.30
CA PHE A 692 -33.69 -13.78 -17.01
C PHE A 692 -32.86 -15.07 -17.15
N PRO A 693 -33.42 -16.26 -16.87
CA PRO A 693 -32.73 -17.53 -17.13
C PRO A 693 -32.53 -17.74 -18.64
N ILE A 694 -31.28 -18.01 -19.02
CA ILE A 694 -30.78 -18.26 -20.39
C ILE A 694 -31.59 -19.31 -21.19
N VAL A 695 -32.35 -20.18 -20.50
CA VAL A 695 -33.04 -21.34 -21.09
C VAL A 695 -34.20 -20.97 -22.02
N LYS A 696 -34.74 -19.74 -22.01
CA LYS A 696 -35.84 -19.35 -22.92
C LYS A 696 -35.41 -18.75 -24.27
N ILE A 697 -34.12 -18.54 -24.52
CA ILE A 697 -33.63 -17.87 -25.75
C ILE A 697 -33.37 -18.88 -26.89
N TYR A 698 -33.15 -20.17 -26.59
CA TYR A 698 -32.81 -21.17 -27.60
C TYR A 698 -34.01 -21.99 -28.05
N THR A 699 -34.84 -21.43 -28.92
CA THR A 699 -35.55 -22.20 -29.94
C THR A 699 -35.60 -21.33 -31.20
N TRP A 700 -35.49 -21.96 -32.38
CA TRP A 700 -35.57 -21.36 -33.73
C TRP A 700 -34.22 -20.90 -34.32
N GLY A 701 -33.89 -21.40 -35.52
CA GLY A 701 -32.52 -21.55 -36.00
C GLY A 701 -31.94 -20.45 -36.89
N ILE A 702 -30.61 -20.57 -37.07
CA ILE A 702 -29.71 -20.22 -38.20
C ILE A 702 -29.51 -18.73 -38.54
N ILE A 703 -28.69 -18.03 -37.74
CA ILE A 703 -27.31 -17.57 -37.99
C ILE A 703 -26.87 -16.94 -36.65
N LEU A 704 -25.90 -17.54 -35.96
CA LEU A 704 -25.35 -16.99 -34.72
C LEU A 704 -24.17 -16.10 -35.07
N TRP A 705 -24.41 -14.79 -35.10
CA TRP A 705 -23.33 -13.81 -35.16
C TRP A 705 -22.87 -13.52 -33.72
N ILE A 706 -21.62 -13.88 -33.41
CA ILE A 706 -20.99 -13.56 -32.13
C ILE A 706 -19.72 -12.76 -32.44
N SER A 707 -19.80 -11.45 -32.25
CA SER A 707 -18.60 -10.61 -32.21
C SER A 707 -17.86 -10.87 -30.91
N PHE A 708 -16.59 -11.24 -31.02
CA PHE A 708 -15.67 -11.21 -29.91
C PHE A 708 -14.62 -10.12 -30.15
N PRO A 709 -14.41 -9.18 -29.22
CA PRO A 709 -13.16 -8.45 -29.21
C PRO A 709 -12.02 -9.46 -28.98
N ILE A 710 -11.13 -9.65 -29.96
CA ILE A 710 -10.01 -10.58 -29.79
C ILE A 710 -8.96 -9.91 -28.92
N GLN A 711 -8.73 -10.50 -27.74
CA GLN A 711 -7.50 -10.29 -26.97
C GLN A 711 -6.79 -11.63 -26.80
N THR A 712 -5.71 -11.79 -27.56
CA THR A 712 -4.72 -12.89 -27.61
C THR A 712 -5.05 -14.14 -28.44
N ASP A 713 -3.98 -14.67 -29.06
CA ASP A 713 -3.89 -15.71 -30.09
C ASP A 713 -4.50 -17.08 -29.77
N PHE A 714 -4.96 -17.33 -28.54
CA PHE A 714 -5.39 -18.66 -28.13
C PHE A 714 -6.88 -18.94 -28.44
N CYS A 715 -7.72 -17.90 -28.49
CA CYS A 715 -9.16 -18.07 -28.74
C CYS A 715 -9.53 -18.21 -30.23
N ALA A 716 -8.69 -17.71 -31.15
CA ALA A 716 -8.97 -17.75 -32.58
C ALA A 716 -9.07 -19.18 -33.15
N LYS A 717 -8.49 -20.18 -32.47
CA LYS A 717 -8.47 -21.57 -32.95
C LYS A 717 -9.58 -22.48 -32.39
N LYS A 718 -10.37 -22.05 -31.37
CA LYS A 718 -11.22 -22.99 -30.59
C LYS A 718 -12.73 -22.73 -30.56
N ILE A 719 -13.24 -21.65 -31.16
CA ILE A 719 -14.68 -21.30 -31.09
C ILE A 719 -15.58 -22.11 -32.06
N LEU A 720 -15.00 -22.97 -32.89
CA LEU A 720 -15.72 -23.84 -33.84
C LEU A 720 -15.83 -25.27 -33.29
N LYS A 721 -16.72 -25.56 -32.31
CA LYS A 721 -17.20 -26.95 -32.07
C LYS A 721 -18.36 -27.21 -31.09
N ILE A 722 -19.04 -26.21 -30.54
CA ILE A 722 -20.12 -26.44 -29.57
C ILE A 722 -21.47 -26.01 -30.16
N LEU A 723 -22.00 -26.77 -31.10
CA LEU A 723 -23.46 -26.91 -31.29
C LEU A 723 -23.75 -28.36 -31.72
N PRO A 724 -24.61 -29.12 -31.02
CA PRO A 724 -25.02 -30.44 -31.47
C PRO A 724 -25.81 -30.32 -32.77
N LYS A 725 -25.71 -31.36 -33.63
CA LYS A 725 -26.49 -31.49 -34.86
C LYS A 725 -27.99 -31.23 -34.58
N PRO A 726 -28.67 -30.40 -35.38
CA PRO A 726 -30.12 -30.27 -35.29
C PRO A 726 -30.79 -31.57 -35.80
N ARG A 727 -31.77 -32.06 -35.05
CA ARG A 727 -32.92 -32.78 -35.63
C ARG A 727 -33.99 -31.76 -35.95
#